data_AF-A0AAW6U3A3-F1
#
_entry.id   AF-A0AAW6U3A3-F1
#
_cell.length_a   1.000
_cell.length_b   1.000
_cell.length_c   1.000
_cell.angle_alpha   90.00
_cell.angle_beta   90.00
_cell.angle_gamma   90.00
#
_symmetry.space_group_name_H-M   'P 1'
#
loop_
_entity.id
_entity.type
_entity.pdbx_description
1 polymer ?
#
loop_
_entity_poly.entity_id
_entity_poly.type
_entity_poly.pdbx_seq_one_letter_code
_entity_poly.pdbx_strand_id
1 'polypeptide(L)'
;MGAGRSRALWVLPFVVSGLWAAAAAGQGRPVRPGDEMQVVINEFMASNQSTIQSPDRRYSDWIELHNPSNTNVDLAGMYLSDDSSAPAKWQFPVGSPSLTTIGPGGYLLIWADGGIASAGLHADFKLSADGEEIVLVASDGVTVIDSVVFGPQRTDISCGLYPDGSDEWRFMAVPTPGAANVSVYDGIAEAPRISRAGGLFTEPLTVTLATETPGATIYYTTDGSVPYSEARQRPGGNIYAGPIQITNTTTVRAVAWRPGWRQSEVSSERYIFISRDLQGFNSNLPLIVLDQSESPITAARSSEAYLALVDRSSDGRARFSGPATLHSRVMASVRGSSSQQFPKRMFGVHLVDEDGDNRKESLLGMPAEHNWVLYAPYSDKSLMRNAVAYGMSNDIGRYAPRTRFVELFLHSGVGPLNYSHYHGVYVLVERIKWADGRVEIAKLEPADDSEPEITGGYIIKKDRLNPGEQGLRTSRGAHLAYVRPNERDITVAQRQWLIGYLNQFESALFGTGFADPHAGYAAFIDPESFVDLHLITELCKEIDGYRLSTFMHKDRGGKLTMGPLWDFNLSLGNANYLDGWNPQGWYYPLISQSDYLHGWYTRLFQDPVFRLLYADRWFEFRRGAFTTDRLLEVIDDYAALLDESQARNFARWPILGRYVWPNWYIANTYRQEIVWMKGWLTERLAWMDDRIAIEYAAAPPAFNQQGGHVETGFVLAMDGPGTIHYTLDGSDPRSLTASDTVHRTVLIPESAPKRVHVPTGPVDDAWRGGTAFDDSAWSLVTGSPGGVGFERSVGYEHLITLDVGDAMYGRQRSCYIRIPFNLAEPAAQFDKLTLRIRYDDGFVAYLNGTEIARRNVAGVPAWNAGAADQNPDLEAMEFEEIDIADFELLLRRAGNVLAIHGVNVSATSSDFLISAALVATVVERRDDVPAVEQYVGPLSLDRSVQVKARSLVGGSWSALNAATFAVGPVAESLRISEIMYHPVDDPNAEYIELVNIGAETIDLGLVEFTAGVRFIFPSVELLPGEYVLIVRDLAAFEARYGPGLPVVGQYDGRLDNAGERVELRDAAGQVIHDFPYEDDWYTKTDGKGYSLTVVDPANTDPKAWADKDIWRPSTILGGSPGFEE
;
A
#
# COMPACT_ATOMS: atom_id res chain seq x y z
N MET A 1 35.70 52.02 -24.39
CA MET A 1 34.35 52.54 -24.75
C MET A 1 33.47 51.30 -24.96
N GLY A 2 32.32 51.09 -24.36
CA GLY A 2 31.53 51.82 -23.37
C GLY A 2 30.77 50.79 -22.52
N ALA A 3 30.27 51.24 -21.37
CA ALA A 3 29.68 50.45 -20.31
C ALA A 3 28.36 49.74 -20.70
N GLY A 4 28.14 48.54 -20.14
CA GLY A 4 26.86 47.81 -20.14
C GLY A 4 26.80 46.92 -18.90
N ARG A 5 25.87 47.23 -17.99
CA ARG A 5 25.79 46.76 -16.60
C ARG A 5 25.41 45.27 -16.48
N SER A 6 26.17 44.52 -15.69
CA SER A 6 25.76 43.24 -15.10
C SER A 6 24.86 43.51 -13.89
N ARG A 7 23.59 43.09 -13.96
CA ARG A 7 22.66 43.10 -12.82
C ARG A 7 23.00 41.94 -11.88
N ALA A 8 23.64 42.27 -10.75
CA ALA A 8 23.62 41.43 -9.56
C ALA A 8 22.23 41.57 -8.92
N LEU A 9 21.49 40.46 -8.83
CA LEU A 9 20.21 40.41 -8.13
C LEU A 9 20.51 40.35 -6.62
N TRP A 10 20.47 41.52 -5.98
CA TRP A 10 20.35 41.62 -4.52
C TRP A 10 18.91 41.25 -4.16
N VAL A 11 18.71 40.10 -3.54
CA VAL A 11 17.45 39.78 -2.86
C VAL A 11 17.43 40.58 -1.56
N LEU A 12 16.65 41.66 -1.56
CA LEU A 12 16.18 42.34 -0.35
C LEU A 12 15.23 41.37 0.37
N PRO A 13 15.51 40.91 1.59
CA PRO A 13 14.44 40.37 2.42
C PRO A 13 13.58 41.54 2.87
N PHE A 14 12.27 41.39 2.65
CA PHE A 14 11.24 42.29 3.09
C PHE A 14 11.40 42.64 4.58
N VAL A 15 11.52 43.94 4.84
CA VAL A 15 11.32 44.53 6.16
C VAL A 15 9.81 44.61 6.39
N VAL A 16 9.19 43.56 6.94
CA VAL A 16 7.97 43.67 7.77
C VAL A 16 7.90 42.46 8.71
N SER A 17 8.73 42.42 9.74
CA SER A 17 8.55 41.47 10.85
C SER A 17 9.06 42.12 12.14
N GLY A 18 8.25 43.02 12.68
CA GLY A 18 8.57 43.74 13.92
C GLY A 18 7.34 44.28 14.65
N LEU A 19 6.14 43.78 14.34
CA LEU A 19 4.88 44.27 14.87
C LEU A 19 3.85 43.13 15.02
N TRP A 20 4.20 42.01 15.66
CA TRP A 20 3.20 40.98 16.01
C TRP A 20 3.34 40.39 17.42
N ALA A 21 4.20 40.95 18.28
CA ALA A 21 4.21 40.62 19.72
C ALA A 21 3.41 41.62 20.59
N ALA A 22 2.85 42.68 20.00
CA ALA A 22 2.06 43.69 20.71
C ALA A 22 0.55 43.66 20.37
N ALA A 23 0.11 42.78 19.46
CA ALA A 23 -1.29 42.76 19.00
C ALA A 23 -2.24 41.98 19.93
N ALA A 24 -1.73 41.23 20.92
CA ALA A 24 -2.55 40.64 21.97
C ALA A 24 -2.87 41.62 23.13
N ALA A 25 -2.29 42.83 23.13
CA ALA A 25 -2.42 43.80 24.23
C ALA A 25 -3.29 45.03 23.88
N GLY A 26 -4.21 44.93 22.91
CA GLY A 26 -5.04 46.10 22.61
C GLY A 26 -6.08 45.92 21.52
N GLN A 27 -7.13 45.16 21.80
CA GLN A 27 -8.47 45.40 21.27
C GLN A 27 -9.48 44.94 22.34
N GLY A 28 -9.84 45.84 23.25
CA GLY A 28 -10.93 45.58 24.21
C GLY A 28 -12.25 45.33 23.48
N ARG A 29 -13.02 44.34 23.95
CA ARG A 29 -14.39 44.05 23.49
C ARG A 29 -15.27 45.30 23.65
N PRO A 30 -16.13 45.66 22.69
CA PRO A 30 -17.15 46.68 22.94
C PRO A 30 -18.19 46.13 23.92
N VAL A 31 -18.17 46.63 25.16
CA VAL A 31 -19.21 46.35 26.16
C VAL A 31 -20.55 46.88 25.62
N ARG A 32 -21.49 45.98 25.33
CA ARG A 32 -22.90 46.33 25.12
C ARG A 32 -23.56 46.50 26.50
N PRO A 33 -24.29 47.59 26.77
CA PRO A 33 -25.06 47.71 28.00
C PRO A 33 -26.29 46.80 27.91
N GLY A 34 -26.37 45.71 28.71
CA GLY A 34 -27.63 44.97 28.85
C GLY A 34 -27.65 43.54 29.40
N ASP A 35 -26.58 42.75 29.35
CA ASP A 35 -26.67 41.30 29.67
C ASP A 35 -25.88 40.88 30.91
N GLU A 36 -26.46 39.97 31.70
CA GLU A 36 -25.85 39.30 32.85
C GLU A 36 -24.52 38.63 32.45
N MET A 37 -23.46 38.81 33.25
CA MET A 37 -22.13 38.25 32.96
C MET A 37 -22.18 36.71 32.80
N GLN A 38 -21.91 36.24 31.58
CA GLN A 38 -21.83 34.84 31.16
C GLN A 38 -20.47 34.21 31.51
N VAL A 39 -20.40 32.87 31.49
CA VAL A 39 -19.16 32.08 31.66
C VAL A 39 -18.14 32.44 30.57
N VAL A 40 -16.87 32.51 30.94
CA VAL A 40 -15.76 32.91 30.06
C VAL A 40 -14.69 31.83 29.99
N ILE A 41 -13.92 31.81 28.90
CA ILE A 41 -12.70 31.02 28.78
C ILE A 41 -11.61 31.74 29.58
N ASN A 42 -11.06 31.08 30.60
CA ASN A 42 -10.22 31.73 31.62
C ASN A 42 -8.73 31.42 31.51
N GLU A 43 -8.38 30.16 31.24
CA GLU A 43 -7.01 29.70 31.11
C GLU A 43 -6.98 28.49 30.17
N PHE A 44 -5.92 28.32 29.39
CA PHE A 44 -5.72 27.12 28.58
C PHE A 44 -4.24 26.79 28.43
N MET A 45 -3.95 25.53 28.09
CA MET A 45 -2.61 25.05 27.74
C MET A 45 -2.70 24.09 26.56
N ALA A 46 -2.15 24.52 25.42
CA ALA A 46 -2.16 23.76 24.16
C ALA A 46 -0.91 22.88 23.96
N SER A 47 0.00 22.87 24.93
CA SER A 47 1.15 21.95 24.96
C SER A 47 1.51 21.67 26.41
N ASN A 48 1.06 20.52 26.93
CA ASN A 48 1.29 20.08 28.30
C ASN A 48 2.20 18.85 28.33
N GLN A 49 3.34 18.96 29.00
CA GLN A 49 4.31 17.88 29.15
C GLN A 49 4.58 17.52 30.62
N SER A 50 4.43 18.48 31.55
CA SER A 50 4.77 18.26 32.95
C SER A 50 3.88 18.96 33.98
N THR A 51 2.96 19.84 33.60
CA THR A 51 2.24 20.71 34.55
C THR A 51 1.20 19.98 35.39
N ILE A 52 0.14 19.46 34.76
CA ILE A 52 -0.91 18.69 35.40
C ILE A 52 -1.22 17.45 34.58
N GLN A 53 -1.56 16.37 35.28
CA GLN A 53 -2.02 15.15 34.64
C GLN A 53 -3.54 15.11 34.58
N SER A 54 -4.08 14.65 33.45
CA SER A 54 -5.44 14.17 33.35
C SER A 54 -5.67 12.97 34.28
N PRO A 55 -6.92 12.62 34.61
CA PRO A 55 -7.25 11.49 35.49
C PRO A 55 -6.64 10.14 35.07
N ASP A 56 -6.29 9.96 33.79
CA ASP A 56 -5.60 8.78 33.24
C ASP A 56 -4.06 8.88 33.25
N ARG A 57 -3.50 9.89 33.94
CA ARG A 57 -2.05 10.14 34.13
C ARG A 57 -1.29 10.58 32.88
N ARG A 58 -1.98 11.17 31.90
CA ARG A 58 -1.35 11.81 30.74
C ARG A 58 -1.21 13.31 30.97
N TYR A 59 -0.26 13.93 30.28
CA TYR A 59 -0.18 15.39 30.22
C TYR A 59 -0.95 15.84 28.98
N SER A 60 -2.28 15.93 29.11
CA SER A 60 -3.17 16.36 28.04
C SER A 60 -3.30 17.88 28.02
N ASP A 61 -3.62 18.43 26.83
CA ASP A 61 -4.01 19.83 26.70
C ASP A 61 -5.31 20.07 27.45
N TRP A 62 -5.52 21.31 27.91
CA TRP A 62 -6.67 21.62 28.72
C TRP A 62 -7.15 23.06 28.56
N ILE A 63 -8.45 23.23 28.83
CA ILE A 63 -9.19 24.48 28.76
C ILE A 63 -9.90 24.66 30.10
N GLU A 64 -9.84 25.85 30.66
CA GLU A 64 -10.54 26.24 31.87
C GLU A 64 -11.59 27.29 31.57
N LEU A 65 -12.80 27.08 32.11
CA LEU A 65 -13.88 28.06 32.11
C LEU A 65 -14.09 28.65 33.50
N HIS A 66 -14.39 29.95 33.59
CA HIS A 66 -14.65 30.65 34.85
C HIS A 66 -16.05 31.27 34.85
N ASN A 67 -16.73 31.17 35.99
CA ASN A 67 -18.00 31.83 36.24
C ASN A 67 -17.82 33.09 37.12
N PRO A 68 -17.79 34.30 36.54
CA PRO A 68 -17.60 35.54 37.30
C PRO A 68 -18.86 36.00 38.06
N SER A 69 -20.01 35.33 37.86
CA SER A 69 -21.29 35.72 38.46
C SER A 69 -21.42 35.27 39.92
N ASN A 70 -22.47 35.75 40.59
CA ASN A 70 -22.81 35.35 41.96
C ASN A 70 -23.83 34.18 42.02
N THR A 71 -24.14 33.56 40.89
CA THR A 71 -25.08 32.43 40.75
C THR A 71 -24.39 31.21 40.14
N ASN A 72 -24.98 30.03 40.28
CA ASN A 72 -24.50 28.84 39.57
C ASN A 72 -24.81 28.97 38.06
N VAL A 73 -23.88 28.54 37.21
CA VAL A 73 -24.09 28.39 35.77
C VAL A 73 -23.91 26.93 35.38
N ASP A 74 -24.92 26.32 34.76
CA ASP A 74 -24.86 24.96 34.22
C ASP A 74 -24.64 25.00 32.70
N LEU A 75 -23.59 24.34 32.24
CA LEU A 75 -23.19 24.29 30.83
C LEU A 75 -23.83 23.13 30.05
N ALA A 76 -24.71 22.34 30.67
CA ALA A 76 -25.32 21.19 30.03
C ALA A 76 -25.93 21.52 28.65
N GLY A 77 -25.50 20.77 27.62
CA GLY A 77 -25.99 20.92 26.24
C GLY A 77 -25.34 22.05 25.43
N MET A 78 -24.48 22.87 26.03
CA MET A 78 -23.62 23.83 25.31
C MET A 78 -22.50 23.11 24.54
N TYR A 79 -21.75 23.84 23.70
CA TYR A 79 -20.66 23.27 22.91
C TYR A 79 -19.32 23.98 23.13
N LEU A 80 -18.23 23.24 22.92
CA LEU A 80 -16.86 23.74 22.82
C LEU A 80 -16.27 23.29 21.48
N SER A 81 -15.49 24.15 20.85
CA SER A 81 -14.83 23.87 19.57
C SER A 81 -13.47 24.56 19.50
N ASP A 82 -12.55 23.97 18.73
CA ASP A 82 -11.27 24.56 18.28
C ASP A 82 -11.37 25.19 16.87
N ASP A 83 -12.57 25.26 16.30
CA ASP A 83 -12.81 25.71 14.92
C ASP A 83 -14.16 26.45 14.79
N SER A 84 -14.11 27.75 14.52
CA SER A 84 -15.29 28.60 14.34
C SER A 84 -16.11 28.26 13.10
N SER A 85 -15.54 27.55 12.13
CA SER A 85 -16.30 27.04 10.97
C SER A 85 -17.15 25.82 11.34
N ALA A 86 -16.81 25.14 12.44
CA ALA A 86 -17.53 24.02 13.03
C ALA A 86 -17.82 24.28 14.53
N PRO A 87 -18.69 25.24 14.88
CA PRO A 87 -18.86 25.73 16.26
C PRO A 87 -19.44 24.70 17.25
N ALA A 88 -20.02 23.60 16.76
CA ALA A 88 -20.69 22.57 17.56
C ALA A 88 -19.94 21.22 17.57
N LYS A 89 -18.60 21.24 17.71
CA LYS A 89 -17.76 20.02 17.73
C LYS A 89 -18.06 19.12 18.93
N TRP A 90 -17.81 19.61 20.15
CA TRP A 90 -17.99 18.82 21.37
C TRP A 90 -19.09 19.38 22.25
N GLN A 91 -20.05 18.55 22.65
CA GLN A 91 -21.17 18.97 23.50
C GLN A 91 -20.93 18.63 24.98
N PHE A 92 -21.18 19.59 25.88
CA PHE A 92 -21.19 19.34 27.33
C PHE A 92 -22.30 18.32 27.70
N PRO A 93 -22.00 17.30 28.53
CA PRO A 93 -22.96 16.26 28.86
C PRO A 93 -24.29 16.77 29.44
N VAL A 94 -25.40 16.28 28.91
CA VAL A 94 -26.73 16.58 29.45
C VAL A 94 -27.05 15.63 30.60
N GLY A 95 -27.63 16.15 31.69
CA GLY A 95 -28.09 15.34 32.83
C GLY A 95 -27.02 15.00 33.87
N SER A 96 -25.82 15.62 33.79
CA SER A 96 -24.72 15.43 34.74
C SER A 96 -24.31 16.74 35.42
N PRO A 97 -25.20 17.41 36.19
CA PRO A 97 -24.95 18.74 36.74
C PRO A 97 -23.73 18.79 37.68
N SER A 98 -23.34 17.68 38.29
CA SER A 98 -22.11 17.59 39.09
C SER A 98 -20.82 17.77 38.28
N LEU A 99 -20.87 17.60 36.96
CA LEU A 99 -19.74 17.78 36.04
C LEU A 99 -19.83 19.11 35.27
N THR A 100 -21.02 19.66 35.06
CA THR A 100 -21.25 20.80 34.16
C THR A 100 -21.62 22.11 34.86
N THR A 101 -21.92 22.07 36.16
CA THR A 101 -22.26 23.27 36.93
C THR A 101 -21.03 23.93 37.54
N ILE A 102 -20.82 25.20 37.20
CA ILE A 102 -19.81 26.07 37.80
C ILE A 102 -20.47 26.94 38.88
N GLY A 103 -20.02 26.81 40.13
CA GLY A 103 -20.49 27.66 41.23
C GLY A 103 -20.06 29.12 41.08
N PRO A 104 -20.57 30.05 41.92
CA PRO A 104 -20.19 31.45 41.91
C PRO A 104 -18.67 31.62 42.10
N GLY A 105 -17.99 32.32 41.19
CA GLY A 105 -16.53 32.46 41.20
C GLY A 105 -15.76 31.15 41.02
N GLY A 106 -16.42 30.11 40.53
CA GLY A 106 -15.85 28.77 40.34
C GLY A 106 -15.22 28.58 38.96
N TYR A 107 -14.46 27.49 38.83
CA TYR A 107 -13.71 27.11 37.65
C TYR A 107 -14.09 25.69 37.20
N LEU A 108 -14.02 25.42 35.91
CA LEU A 108 -14.26 24.10 35.34
C LEU A 108 -13.17 23.77 34.31
N LEU A 109 -12.53 22.61 34.49
CA LEU A 109 -11.46 22.12 33.63
C LEU A 109 -12.01 21.10 32.62
N ILE A 110 -11.59 21.24 31.36
CA ILE A 110 -11.91 20.36 30.25
C ILE A 110 -10.59 19.91 29.62
N TRP A 111 -10.41 18.61 29.42
CA TRP A 111 -9.24 18.05 28.73
C TRP A 111 -9.49 18.01 27.23
N ALA A 112 -8.62 18.63 26.43
CA ALA A 112 -8.67 18.59 24.97
C ALA A 112 -7.71 17.50 24.47
N ASP A 113 -8.15 16.24 24.51
CA ASP A 113 -7.27 15.09 24.28
C ASP A 113 -7.69 14.14 23.16
N GLY A 114 -8.73 14.52 22.39
CA GLY A 114 -9.28 13.69 21.31
C GLY A 114 -10.29 12.64 21.79
N GLY A 115 -10.96 12.88 22.92
CA GLY A 115 -12.10 12.08 23.37
C GLY A 115 -11.71 10.77 24.07
N ILE A 116 -10.56 10.75 24.77
CA ILE A 116 -10.09 9.54 25.44
C ILE A 116 -11.07 9.20 26.58
N ALA A 117 -11.72 8.03 26.50
CA ALA A 117 -12.77 7.59 27.43
C ALA A 117 -12.25 7.38 28.86
N SER A 118 -12.31 8.43 29.68
CA SER A 118 -11.89 8.44 31.09
C SER A 118 -12.85 9.24 31.96
N ALA A 119 -12.63 9.27 33.28
CA ALA A 119 -13.47 10.04 34.21
C ALA A 119 -13.12 11.53 34.14
N GLY A 120 -14.10 12.39 33.83
CA GLY A 120 -13.90 13.84 33.71
C GLY A 120 -14.62 14.41 32.48
N LEU A 121 -14.33 15.66 32.12
CA LEU A 121 -14.74 16.25 30.85
C LEU A 121 -13.59 16.17 29.85
N HIS A 122 -13.79 15.41 28.77
CA HIS A 122 -12.82 15.18 27.70
C HIS A 122 -13.44 15.58 26.36
N ALA A 123 -12.93 16.65 25.77
CA ALA A 123 -13.30 17.10 24.43
C ALA A 123 -12.72 16.14 23.37
N ASP A 124 -13.45 15.97 22.28
CA ASP A 124 -13.09 15.06 21.17
C ASP A 124 -12.09 15.65 20.16
N PHE A 125 -11.51 16.81 20.50
CA PHE A 125 -10.45 17.48 19.77
C PHE A 125 -9.21 17.72 20.66
N LYS A 126 -8.12 18.18 20.06
CA LYS A 126 -6.86 18.58 20.72
C LYS A 126 -6.50 19.99 20.32
N LEU A 127 -5.75 20.68 21.16
CA LEU A 127 -5.29 22.02 20.82
C LEU A 127 -4.00 21.99 19.97
N SER A 128 -3.90 22.89 19.01
CA SER A 128 -2.69 23.12 18.21
C SER A 128 -1.71 24.03 18.95
N ALA A 129 -0.50 23.53 19.20
CA ALA A 129 0.58 24.33 19.78
C ALA A 129 1.07 25.45 18.83
N ASP A 130 0.80 25.39 17.52
CA ASP A 130 1.14 26.44 16.55
C ASP A 130 0.16 27.62 16.56
N GLY A 131 -0.97 27.48 17.28
CA GLY A 131 -2.03 28.48 17.37
C GLY A 131 -3.26 28.12 16.55
N GLU A 132 -4.42 28.54 17.06
CA GLU A 132 -5.77 28.29 16.56
C GLU A 132 -6.78 29.11 17.39
N GLU A 133 -8.01 28.64 17.55
CA GLU A 133 -9.02 29.28 18.40
C GLU A 133 -9.67 28.29 19.38
N ILE A 134 -10.32 28.82 20.41
CA ILE A 134 -11.26 28.10 21.28
C ILE A 134 -12.56 28.89 21.28
N VAL A 135 -13.68 28.21 21.05
CA VAL A 135 -15.00 28.81 20.95
C VAL A 135 -15.97 28.09 21.88
N LEU A 136 -16.58 28.84 22.81
CA LEU A 136 -17.66 28.39 23.68
C LEU A 136 -19.00 28.85 23.07
N VAL A 137 -19.91 27.91 22.85
CA VAL A 137 -21.14 28.13 22.09
C VAL A 137 -22.34 27.68 22.91
N ALA A 138 -23.44 28.44 22.84
CA ALA A 138 -24.69 28.14 23.51
C ALA A 138 -25.30 26.82 23.03
N SER A 139 -26.33 26.35 23.74
CA SER A 139 -26.99 25.07 23.45
C SER A 139 -27.75 25.03 22.11
N ASP A 140 -27.91 26.17 21.44
CA ASP A 140 -28.43 26.25 20.06
C ASP A 140 -27.40 25.83 19.00
N GLY A 141 -26.12 25.65 19.38
CA GLY A 141 -25.03 25.28 18.49
C GLY A 141 -24.56 26.41 17.56
N VAL A 142 -25.04 27.64 17.73
CA VAL A 142 -24.76 28.78 16.84
C VAL A 142 -24.32 30.03 17.59
N THR A 143 -24.90 30.32 18.75
CA THR A 143 -24.62 31.56 19.48
C THR A 143 -23.31 31.46 20.25
N VAL A 144 -22.27 32.15 19.78
CA VAL A 144 -20.97 32.24 20.48
C VAL A 144 -21.13 33.03 21.78
N ILE A 145 -20.77 32.39 22.89
CA ILE A 145 -20.74 32.98 24.24
C ILE A 145 -19.38 33.63 24.47
N ASP A 146 -18.32 32.87 24.22
CA ASP A 146 -16.96 33.38 24.36
C ASP A 146 -16.02 32.72 23.36
N SER A 147 -14.93 33.40 23.05
CA SER A 147 -13.93 32.89 22.10
C SER A 147 -12.57 33.52 22.32
N VAL A 148 -11.52 32.75 22.14
CA VAL A 148 -10.13 33.24 22.10
C VAL A 148 -9.43 32.70 20.87
N VAL A 149 -8.75 33.57 20.12
CA VAL A 149 -7.80 33.19 19.07
C VAL A 149 -6.41 33.35 19.65
N PHE A 150 -5.57 32.34 19.53
CA PHE A 150 -4.21 32.34 20.07
C PHE A 150 -3.19 31.91 19.04
N GLY A 151 -1.98 32.46 19.14
CA GLY A 151 -0.85 32.11 18.28
C GLY A 151 -0.01 30.96 18.87
N PRO A 152 1.23 30.76 18.39
CA PRO A 152 2.10 29.71 18.89
C PRO A 152 2.23 29.71 20.42
N GLN A 153 1.97 28.56 21.02
CA GLN A 153 2.08 28.31 22.45
C GLN A 153 3.44 27.67 22.78
N ARG A 154 3.80 27.71 24.06
CA ARG A 154 5.02 27.07 24.55
C ARG A 154 4.68 25.98 25.53
N THR A 155 5.39 24.86 25.42
CA THR A 155 5.21 23.71 26.29
C THR A 155 5.30 24.11 27.76
N ASP A 156 4.32 23.65 28.54
CA ASP A 156 4.17 23.89 29.98
C ASP A 156 3.99 25.37 30.38
N ILE A 157 3.55 26.24 29.46
CA ILE A 157 3.16 27.62 29.75
C ILE A 157 1.70 27.81 29.33
N SER A 158 0.81 27.98 30.30
CA SER A 158 -0.58 28.34 30.02
C SER A 158 -0.75 29.81 29.68
N CYS A 159 -1.79 30.10 28.91
CA CYS A 159 -2.27 31.46 28.67
C CYS A 159 -3.58 31.63 29.46
N GLY A 160 -3.73 32.74 30.18
CA GLY A 160 -4.91 33.00 31.00
C GLY A 160 -5.27 34.48 31.09
N LEU A 161 -6.54 34.75 31.42
CA LEU A 161 -7.03 36.09 31.72
C LEU A 161 -6.53 36.53 33.09
N TYR A 162 -5.85 37.68 33.18
CA TYR A 162 -5.32 38.16 34.45
C TYR A 162 -5.65 39.64 34.70
N PRO A 163 -6.47 39.97 35.73
CA PRO A 163 -7.17 39.05 36.65
C PRO A 163 -8.24 38.17 35.95
N ASP A 164 -8.74 37.14 36.64
CA ASP A 164 -9.74 36.20 36.09
C ASP A 164 -10.95 36.92 35.49
N GLY A 165 -11.37 36.48 34.31
CA GLY A 165 -12.50 37.07 33.58
C GLY A 165 -12.31 38.53 33.12
N SER A 166 -11.07 39.03 33.11
CA SER A 166 -10.72 40.30 32.45
C SER A 166 -10.71 40.18 30.92
N ASP A 167 -10.26 41.21 30.22
CA ASP A 167 -10.05 41.22 28.77
C ASP A 167 -8.57 41.11 28.38
N GLU A 168 -7.69 40.78 29.33
CA GLU A 168 -6.24 40.79 29.14
C GLU A 168 -5.64 39.38 29.27
N TRP A 169 -5.36 38.77 28.12
CA TRP A 169 -4.63 37.50 28.04
C TRP A 169 -3.15 37.68 28.34
N ARG A 170 -2.62 36.80 29.20
CA ARG A 170 -1.24 36.80 29.67
C ARG A 170 -0.71 35.37 29.75
N PHE A 171 0.61 35.24 29.58
CA PHE A 171 1.28 33.99 29.90
C PHE A 171 1.40 33.83 31.41
N MET A 172 0.97 32.68 31.91
CA MET A 172 0.96 32.40 33.33
C MET A 172 2.36 32.04 33.82
N ALA A 173 2.77 32.65 34.92
CA ALA A 173 4.03 32.31 35.58
C ALA A 173 3.95 30.99 36.36
N VAL A 174 2.74 30.66 36.81
CA VAL A 174 2.37 29.39 37.41
C VAL A 174 0.99 29.05 36.84
N PRO A 175 0.83 27.91 36.13
CA PRO A 175 -0.48 27.46 35.69
C PRO A 175 -1.43 27.25 36.87
N THR A 176 -2.70 27.63 36.72
CA THR A 176 -3.69 27.67 37.82
C THR A 176 -4.95 26.83 37.57
N PRO A 177 -4.85 25.59 37.07
CA PRO A 177 -6.01 24.78 36.75
C PRO A 177 -6.89 24.50 37.98
N GLY A 178 -8.17 24.81 37.83
CA GLY A 178 -9.20 24.73 38.86
C GLY A 178 -9.17 25.86 39.90
N ALA A 179 -8.41 26.94 39.67
CA ALA A 179 -8.19 28.00 40.64
C ALA A 179 -8.02 29.38 39.98
N ALA A 180 -8.06 30.43 40.80
CA ALA A 180 -7.85 31.80 40.33
C ALA A 180 -6.44 32.00 39.74
N ASN A 181 -6.34 32.74 38.64
CA ASN A 181 -5.08 33.15 38.02
C ASN A 181 -4.33 34.12 38.97
N VAL A 182 -3.16 33.71 39.49
CA VAL A 182 -2.44 34.46 40.56
C VAL A 182 -1.16 35.17 40.13
N SER A 183 -0.51 34.75 39.03
CA SER A 183 0.81 35.28 38.64
C SER A 183 1.05 35.14 37.14
N VAL A 184 1.53 36.22 36.52
CA VAL A 184 1.77 36.31 35.08
C VAL A 184 3.18 36.76 34.77
N TYR A 185 3.62 36.45 33.55
CA TYR A 185 4.77 37.09 32.93
C TYR A 185 4.35 38.34 32.17
N ASP A 186 5.20 39.37 32.19
CA ASP A 186 5.06 40.56 31.35
C ASP A 186 5.27 40.25 29.85
N GLY A 187 5.83 39.07 29.55
CA GLY A 187 6.12 38.58 28.21
C GLY A 187 7.13 37.42 28.24
N ILE A 188 7.46 36.90 27.06
CA ILE A 188 8.48 35.85 26.87
C ILE A 188 9.65 36.46 26.08
N ALA A 189 10.88 36.23 26.54
CA ALA A 189 12.05 36.73 25.84
C ALA A 189 12.27 35.96 24.52
N GLU A 190 12.73 36.66 23.49
CA GLU A 190 13.09 36.11 22.19
C GLU A 190 14.44 35.40 22.27
N ALA A 191 14.52 34.23 21.64
CA ALA A 191 15.71 33.39 21.67
C ALA A 191 16.93 34.13 21.08
N PRO A 192 18.13 34.04 21.71
CA PRO A 192 19.32 34.66 21.18
C PRO A 192 19.71 34.12 19.80
N ARG A 193 19.74 34.97 18.78
CA ARG A 193 20.35 34.66 17.49
C ARG A 193 21.87 34.53 17.67
N ILE A 194 22.42 33.39 17.29
CA ILE A 194 23.87 33.15 17.22
C ILE A 194 24.34 33.55 15.82
N SER A 195 25.32 34.45 15.72
CA SER A 195 25.68 35.10 14.44
C SER A 195 26.28 34.18 13.38
N ARG A 196 26.64 32.95 13.74
CA ARG A 196 27.17 31.93 12.82
C ARG A 196 26.50 30.60 13.15
N ALA A 197 26.02 29.91 12.14
CA ALA A 197 25.57 28.53 12.29
C ALA A 197 26.76 27.62 12.68
N GLY A 198 26.46 26.56 13.40
CA GLY A 198 27.37 25.47 13.73
C GLY A 198 27.73 24.60 12.51
N GLY A 199 28.47 23.53 12.77
CA GLY A 199 28.97 22.62 11.75
C GLY A 199 30.49 22.41 11.83
N LEU A 200 31.12 22.20 10.68
CA LEU A 200 32.53 21.83 10.58
C LEU A 200 33.39 23.05 10.22
N PHE A 201 34.51 23.23 10.92
CA PHE A 201 35.40 24.40 10.75
C PHE A 201 36.87 24.01 10.74
N THR A 202 37.66 24.64 9.86
CA THR A 202 39.12 24.44 9.80
C THR A 202 39.92 25.55 10.48
N GLU A 203 39.29 26.70 10.76
CA GLU A 203 39.93 27.90 11.30
C GLU A 203 39.11 28.48 12.47
N PRO A 204 39.76 29.08 13.49
CA PRO A 204 39.07 29.73 14.59
C PRO A 204 38.08 30.79 14.12
N LEU A 205 37.01 30.97 14.88
CA LEU A 205 35.94 31.90 14.54
C LEU A 205 35.44 32.67 15.75
N THR A 206 34.82 33.80 15.46
CA THR A 206 34.15 34.63 16.46
C THR A 206 32.64 34.54 16.26
N VAL A 207 31.90 34.36 17.34
CA VAL A 207 30.43 34.40 17.35
C VAL A 207 29.94 35.54 18.24
N THR A 208 28.86 36.19 17.81
CA THR A 208 28.15 37.19 18.58
C THR A 208 26.73 36.72 18.84
N LEU A 209 26.19 37.09 19.99
CA LEU A 209 24.82 36.79 20.40
C LEU A 209 23.98 38.07 20.36
N ALA A 210 22.75 37.98 19.88
CA ALA A 210 21.81 39.09 19.89
C ALA A 210 20.39 38.57 20.16
N THR A 211 19.59 39.31 20.92
CA THR A 211 18.16 39.03 21.12
C THR A 211 17.38 40.27 20.72
N GLU A 212 16.17 40.07 20.20
CA GLU A 212 15.27 41.18 19.87
C GLU A 212 14.55 41.75 21.09
N THR A 213 14.57 41.06 22.23
CA THR A 213 13.95 41.57 23.47
C THR A 213 14.75 42.72 24.07
N PRO A 214 14.24 43.97 24.03
CA PRO A 214 14.99 45.11 24.53
C PRO A 214 15.19 45.01 26.05
N GLY A 215 16.42 45.29 26.50
CA GLY A 215 16.78 45.23 27.93
C GLY A 215 16.93 43.83 28.50
N ALA A 216 16.83 42.77 27.69
CA ALA A 216 17.15 41.41 28.12
C ALA A 216 18.68 41.22 28.25
N THR A 217 19.07 40.44 29.26
CA THR A 217 20.43 39.94 29.44
C THR A 217 20.54 38.57 28.79
N ILE A 218 21.56 38.37 27.95
CA ILE A 218 21.86 37.06 27.36
C ILE A 218 22.82 36.30 28.27
N TYR A 219 22.45 35.08 28.64
CA TYR A 219 23.27 34.12 29.37
C TYR A 219 23.68 33.01 28.43
N TYR A 220 24.93 32.56 28.50
CA TYR A 220 25.44 31.50 27.64
C TYR A 220 26.42 30.57 28.34
N THR A 221 26.59 29.38 27.77
CA THR A 221 27.57 28.37 28.15
C THR A 221 28.35 27.95 26.91
N THR A 222 29.53 27.35 27.12
CA THR A 222 30.40 26.83 26.04
C THR A 222 30.76 25.36 26.24
N ASP A 223 30.19 24.73 27.27
CA ASP A 223 30.46 23.34 27.68
C ASP A 223 29.28 22.41 27.40
N GLY A 224 28.25 22.88 26.68
CA GLY A 224 27.03 22.14 26.35
C GLY A 224 25.99 22.13 27.46
N SER A 225 26.27 22.65 28.66
CA SER A 225 25.24 22.76 29.71
C SER A 225 24.15 23.76 29.33
N VAL A 226 22.90 23.50 29.69
CA VAL A 226 21.82 24.48 29.49
C VAL A 226 22.11 25.73 30.34
N PRO A 227 21.96 26.97 29.84
CA PRO A 227 22.25 28.20 30.59
C PRO A 227 21.17 28.53 31.64
N TYR A 228 20.87 27.57 32.52
CA TYR A 228 19.83 27.65 33.55
C TYR A 228 20.39 27.30 34.93
N SER A 229 19.87 27.97 35.96
CA SER A 229 20.23 27.73 37.35
C SER A 229 18.98 27.34 38.14
N GLU A 230 18.76 26.03 38.34
CA GLU A 230 17.65 25.52 39.16
C GLU A 230 17.61 26.16 40.56
N ALA A 231 18.77 26.27 41.23
CA ALA A 231 18.89 26.85 42.57
C ALA A 231 18.42 28.32 42.68
N ARG A 232 18.33 29.02 41.54
CA ARG A 232 17.92 30.44 41.47
C ARG A 232 16.65 30.62 40.64
N GLN A 233 16.10 29.53 40.09
CA GLN A 233 14.99 29.51 39.14
C GLN A 233 15.08 30.60 38.07
N ARG A 234 16.28 30.80 37.52
CA ARG A 234 16.58 31.82 36.49
C ARG A 234 17.79 31.36 35.66
N PRO A 235 18.05 31.99 34.50
CA PRO A 235 19.25 31.70 33.72
C PRO A 235 20.55 31.75 34.53
N GLY A 236 21.45 30.82 34.21
CA GLY A 236 22.79 30.67 34.76
C GLY A 236 23.84 30.68 33.66
N GLY A 237 25.13 30.68 34.03
CA GLY A 237 26.25 30.71 33.08
C GLY A 237 26.88 32.09 32.93
N ASN A 238 27.56 32.30 31.81
CA ASN A 238 28.28 33.53 31.52
C ASN A 238 27.32 34.60 30.99
N ILE A 239 27.45 35.84 31.46
CA ILE A 239 26.73 36.98 30.89
C ILE A 239 27.44 37.43 29.62
N TYR A 240 26.70 37.54 28.51
CA TYR A 240 27.25 38.01 27.25
C TYR A 240 27.63 39.50 27.33
N ALA A 241 28.93 39.78 27.23
CA ALA A 241 29.49 41.13 27.28
C ALA A 241 30.29 41.53 26.03
N GLY A 242 30.42 40.62 25.07
CA GLY A 242 31.17 40.83 23.82
C GLY A 242 31.38 39.54 23.04
N PRO A 243 31.99 39.61 21.84
CA PRO A 243 32.15 38.47 20.95
C PRO A 243 32.90 37.29 21.60
N ILE A 244 32.44 36.07 21.33
CA ILE A 244 32.99 34.82 21.88
C ILE A 244 33.94 34.20 20.85
N GLN A 245 35.17 33.89 21.26
CA GLN A 245 36.15 33.20 20.42
C GLN A 245 35.99 31.68 20.55
N ILE A 246 35.74 31.02 19.42
CA ILE A 246 35.66 29.57 19.31
C ILE A 246 36.92 29.06 18.62
N THR A 247 37.72 28.28 19.34
CA THR A 247 39.04 27.80 18.89
C THR A 247 39.16 26.28 18.89
N ASN A 248 38.16 25.57 19.44
CA ASN A 248 38.09 24.13 19.55
C ASN A 248 36.63 23.68 19.44
N THR A 249 36.41 22.37 19.43
CA THR A 249 35.08 21.77 19.42
C THR A 249 34.27 22.25 20.62
N THR A 250 33.20 23.02 20.37
CA THR A 250 32.48 23.81 21.39
C THR A 250 30.99 23.80 21.09
N THR A 251 30.17 23.70 22.14
CA THR A 251 28.71 23.89 22.04
C THR A 251 28.38 25.20 22.72
N VAL A 252 27.86 26.16 21.96
CA VAL A 252 27.37 27.42 22.52
C VAL A 252 25.88 27.27 22.74
N ARG A 253 25.42 27.31 23.99
CA ARG A 253 24.00 27.42 24.34
C ARG A 253 23.74 28.80 24.92
N ALA A 254 22.64 29.43 24.54
CA ALA A 254 22.30 30.78 24.99
C ALA A 254 20.81 30.95 25.26
N VAL A 255 20.46 31.74 26.28
CA VAL A 255 19.09 32.19 26.56
C VAL A 255 19.09 33.69 26.82
N ALA A 256 18.01 34.36 26.44
CA ALA A 256 17.74 35.75 26.81
C ALA A 256 16.79 35.79 28.00
N TRP A 257 17.01 36.74 28.91
CA TRP A 257 16.12 36.93 30.03
C TRP A 257 16.05 38.38 30.49
N ARG A 258 14.83 38.80 30.83
CA ARG A 258 14.51 40.11 31.36
C ARG A 258 13.73 39.91 32.67
N PRO A 259 13.99 40.69 33.74
CA PRO A 259 13.17 40.64 34.94
C PRO A 259 11.67 40.83 34.63
N GLY A 260 10.80 40.02 35.25
CA GLY A 260 9.34 40.02 35.00
C GLY A 260 8.89 39.18 33.79
N TRP A 261 9.82 38.73 32.95
CA TRP A 261 9.56 37.96 31.74
C TRP A 261 9.99 36.50 31.92
N ARG A 262 9.35 35.59 31.18
CA ARG A 262 9.87 34.23 30.99
C ARG A 262 11.16 34.30 30.16
N GLN A 263 12.14 33.46 30.51
CA GLN A 263 13.34 33.30 29.69
C GLN A 263 12.97 32.79 28.28
N SER A 264 13.83 33.05 27.31
CA SER A 264 13.66 32.51 25.97
C SER A 264 13.88 31.00 25.91
N GLU A 265 13.53 30.39 24.78
CA GLU A 265 14.09 29.09 24.40
C GLU A 265 15.62 29.14 24.35
N VAL A 266 16.22 27.96 24.46
CA VAL A 266 17.66 27.77 24.32
C VAL A 266 18.03 27.80 22.84
N SER A 267 18.88 28.73 22.45
CA SER A 267 19.54 28.67 21.16
C SER A 267 20.85 27.91 21.31
N SER A 268 21.08 26.91 20.47
CA SER A 268 22.26 26.05 20.52
C SER A 268 22.97 26.03 19.18
N GLU A 269 24.30 26.10 19.18
CA GLU A 269 25.12 25.81 18.00
C GLU A 269 26.34 24.98 18.38
N ARG A 270 26.57 23.91 17.62
CA ARG A 270 27.71 23.00 17.79
C ARG A 270 28.77 23.28 16.73
N TYR A 271 29.98 23.61 17.17
CA TYR A 271 31.13 23.88 16.29
C TYR A 271 32.13 22.75 16.45
N ILE A 272 32.42 22.00 15.37
CA ILE A 272 33.39 20.90 15.36
C ILE A 272 34.59 21.33 14.54
N PHE A 273 35.77 21.34 15.15
CA PHE A 273 37.01 21.75 14.49
C PHE A 273 37.70 20.59 13.80
N ILE A 274 38.20 20.81 12.59
CA ILE A 274 38.91 19.84 11.78
C ILE A 274 40.40 20.09 11.91
N SER A 275 41.11 19.07 12.34
CA SER A 275 42.58 19.09 12.44
C SER A 275 43.26 19.11 11.07
N ARG A 276 44.53 19.53 11.07
CA ARG A 276 45.32 19.69 9.84
C ARG A 276 45.49 18.39 9.04
N ASP A 277 45.58 17.24 9.70
CA ASP A 277 45.71 15.94 9.03
C ASP A 277 44.46 15.53 8.24
N LEU A 278 43.30 16.12 8.52
CA LEU A 278 42.07 15.90 7.75
C LEU A 278 41.80 16.96 6.68
N GLN A 279 42.54 18.07 6.63
CA GLN A 279 42.30 19.11 5.63
C GLN A 279 42.52 18.64 4.19
N GLY A 280 43.42 17.67 3.97
CA GLY A 280 43.63 17.02 2.67
C GLY A 280 42.77 15.77 2.44
N PHE A 281 41.99 15.35 3.43
CA PHE A 281 41.17 14.15 3.34
C PHE A 281 40.03 14.38 2.33
N ASN A 282 39.86 13.42 1.44
CA ASN A 282 38.77 13.41 0.49
C ASN A 282 38.37 11.98 0.14
N SER A 283 37.10 11.79 -0.20
CA SER A 283 36.55 10.47 -0.49
C SER A 283 35.60 10.47 -1.69
N ASN A 284 35.48 9.33 -2.36
CA ASN A 284 34.40 9.07 -3.32
C ASN A 284 33.07 8.72 -2.63
N LEU A 285 33.07 8.52 -1.30
CA LEU A 285 31.89 8.38 -0.48
C LEU A 285 31.57 9.67 0.28
N PRO A 286 30.28 9.97 0.56
CA PRO A 286 29.90 10.96 1.56
C PRO A 286 30.52 10.67 2.94
N LEU A 287 30.75 11.72 3.71
CA LEU A 287 31.34 11.63 5.04
C LEU A 287 30.30 11.93 6.11
N ILE A 288 30.29 11.12 7.17
CA ILE A 288 29.49 11.40 8.36
C ILE A 288 30.44 11.59 9.53
N VAL A 289 30.28 12.70 10.25
CA VAL A 289 30.82 12.88 11.60
C VAL A 289 29.69 12.63 12.58
N LEU A 290 29.87 11.63 13.44
CA LEU A 290 29.01 11.42 14.60
C LEU A 290 29.82 11.82 15.83
N ASP A 291 29.52 13.00 16.37
CA ASP A 291 30.17 13.56 17.55
C ASP A 291 29.45 13.14 18.83
N GLN A 292 30.18 12.40 19.66
CA GLN A 292 29.75 11.88 20.96
C GLN A 292 30.64 12.40 22.08
N SER A 293 31.30 13.54 21.87
CA SER A 293 32.25 14.11 22.84
C SER A 293 31.59 14.61 24.13
N GLU A 294 30.31 14.97 24.11
CA GLU A 294 29.55 15.33 25.31
C GLU A 294 29.05 14.12 26.09
N SER A 295 28.64 13.06 25.39
CA SER A 295 28.13 11.83 26.00
C SER A 295 28.42 10.61 25.11
N PRO A 296 29.02 9.53 25.64
CA PRO A 296 29.31 8.35 24.85
C PRO A 296 28.02 7.64 24.43
N ILE A 297 27.96 7.20 23.17
CA ILE A 297 26.83 6.44 22.65
C ILE A 297 26.93 4.99 23.13
N THR A 298 25.87 4.50 23.79
CA THR A 298 25.83 3.15 24.38
C THR A 298 24.64 2.33 23.87
N ALA A 299 24.63 1.04 24.19
CA ALA A 299 23.50 0.15 23.92
C ALA A 299 22.39 0.24 24.98
N ALA A 300 22.71 0.76 26.17
CA ALA A 300 21.78 0.76 27.31
C ALA A 300 20.68 1.81 27.17
N ARG A 301 20.99 2.95 26.54
CA ARG A 301 20.06 4.04 26.29
C ARG A 301 20.52 4.89 25.11
N SER A 302 19.55 5.55 24.47
CA SER A 302 19.84 6.63 23.54
C SER A 302 20.58 7.77 24.26
N SER A 303 21.56 8.34 23.58
CA SER A 303 22.41 9.42 24.08
C SER A 303 22.38 10.56 23.08
N GLU A 304 22.40 11.79 23.59
CA GLU A 304 22.53 12.99 22.76
C GLU A 304 23.91 12.99 22.06
N ALA A 305 23.90 13.32 20.78
CA ALA A 305 25.07 13.43 19.92
C ALA A 305 24.80 14.48 18.82
N TYR A 306 25.82 14.78 18.04
CA TYR A 306 25.68 15.64 16.85
C TYR A 306 26.09 14.88 15.59
N LEU A 307 25.33 15.04 14.52
CA LEU A 307 25.62 14.49 13.21
C LEU A 307 25.92 15.63 12.24
N ALA A 308 27.08 15.56 11.58
CA ALA A 308 27.39 16.36 10.41
C ALA A 308 27.57 15.44 9.20
N LEU A 309 26.84 15.73 8.12
CA LEU A 309 26.94 15.03 6.84
C LEU A 309 27.64 15.95 5.83
N VAL A 310 28.62 15.41 5.12
CA VAL A 310 29.28 16.09 4.00
C VAL A 310 29.07 15.24 2.76
N ASP A 311 28.28 15.73 1.82
CA ASP A 311 28.05 15.06 0.55
C ASP A 311 29.21 15.34 -0.45
N ARG A 312 29.16 14.64 -1.58
CA ARG A 312 30.08 14.82 -2.70
C ARG A 312 29.79 16.15 -3.39
N SER A 313 30.86 16.90 -3.67
CA SER A 313 30.80 18.07 -4.54
C SER A 313 30.58 17.68 -6.00
N SER A 314 30.43 18.65 -6.89
CA SER A 314 30.21 18.42 -8.34
C SER A 314 31.33 17.63 -9.03
N ASP A 315 32.53 17.61 -8.47
CA ASP A 315 33.64 16.77 -8.92
C ASP A 315 33.57 15.32 -8.43
N GLY A 316 32.48 14.97 -7.74
CA GLY A 316 32.23 13.64 -7.21
C GLY A 316 33.01 13.31 -5.93
N ARG A 317 33.62 14.27 -5.23
CA ARG A 317 34.41 14.03 -4.02
C ARG A 317 33.82 14.74 -2.80
N ALA A 318 33.82 14.06 -1.65
CA ALA A 318 33.48 14.66 -0.36
C ALA A 318 34.74 15.13 0.38
N ARG A 319 34.69 16.30 1.04
CA ARG A 319 35.84 16.93 1.72
C ARG A 319 35.39 17.70 2.96
N PHE A 320 36.12 17.58 4.07
CA PHE A 320 35.85 18.38 5.27
C PHE A 320 36.07 19.88 5.10
N SER A 321 36.77 20.30 4.04
CA SER A 321 36.90 21.71 3.67
C SER A 321 35.64 22.29 3.01
N GLY A 322 34.69 21.45 2.59
CA GLY A 322 33.39 21.88 2.07
C GLY A 322 32.37 22.07 3.20
N PRO A 323 31.25 22.77 2.94
CA PRO A 323 30.17 22.87 3.92
C PRO A 323 29.53 21.50 4.16
N ALA A 324 29.09 21.27 5.40
CA ALA A 324 28.22 20.14 5.70
C ALA A 324 26.86 20.37 5.03
N THR A 325 26.33 19.34 4.37
CA THR A 325 24.99 19.34 3.76
C THR A 325 23.89 19.14 4.80
N LEU A 326 24.22 18.52 5.94
CA LEU A 326 23.38 18.50 7.13
C LEU A 326 24.23 18.71 8.37
N HIS A 327 23.71 19.48 9.31
CA HIS A 327 24.16 19.52 10.69
C HIS A 327 22.94 19.44 11.60
N SER A 328 22.89 18.45 12.48
CA SER A 328 21.74 18.22 13.36
C SER A 328 22.16 17.63 14.68
N ARG A 329 21.44 18.03 15.73
CA ARG A 329 21.35 17.28 16.98
C ARG A 329 20.68 15.94 16.69
N VAL A 330 21.13 14.89 17.37
CA VAL A 330 20.58 13.54 17.22
C VAL A 330 20.51 12.80 18.55
N MET A 331 19.53 11.92 18.68
CA MET A 331 19.54 10.85 19.67
C MET A 331 20.11 9.58 19.04
N ALA A 332 21.26 9.12 19.55
CA ALA A 332 21.97 7.97 19.00
C ALA A 332 22.09 6.82 20.01
N SER A 333 22.02 5.58 19.51
CA SER A 333 22.23 4.37 20.32
C SER A 333 23.02 3.32 19.55
N VAL A 334 23.78 2.49 20.27
CA VAL A 334 24.35 1.27 19.69
C VAL A 334 23.19 0.30 19.43
N ARG A 335 23.12 -0.25 18.22
CA ARG A 335 22.04 -1.14 17.78
C ARG A 335 22.52 -2.53 17.39
N GLY A 336 21.57 -3.42 17.14
CA GLY A 336 21.80 -4.81 16.75
C GLY A 336 21.41 -5.79 17.86
N SER A 337 21.70 -7.08 17.70
CA SER A 337 21.55 -8.06 18.79
C SER A 337 22.88 -8.79 19.00
N SER A 338 23.21 -9.74 18.13
CA SER A 338 24.52 -10.37 18.08
C SER A 338 25.62 -9.42 17.61
N SER A 339 25.31 -8.55 16.64
CA SER A 339 26.25 -7.59 16.06
C SER A 339 26.71 -6.52 17.05
N GLN A 340 25.97 -6.28 18.14
CA GLN A 340 26.41 -5.44 19.25
C GLN A 340 27.67 -5.97 19.95
N GLN A 341 28.13 -7.19 19.66
CA GLN A 341 29.36 -7.75 20.21
C GLN A 341 30.59 -7.52 19.31
N PHE A 342 30.40 -7.07 18.06
CA PHE A 342 31.52 -6.81 17.16
C PHE A 342 32.30 -5.54 17.54
N PRO A 343 33.64 -5.50 17.38
CA PRO A 343 34.45 -4.33 17.68
C PRO A 343 34.01 -3.05 16.96
N LYS A 344 33.55 -3.17 15.72
CA LYS A 344 32.96 -2.07 14.95
C LYS A 344 31.45 -2.01 15.22
N ARG A 345 31.03 -1.00 15.99
CA ARG A 345 29.63 -0.84 16.43
C ARG A 345 28.77 -0.23 15.33
N MET A 346 27.51 -0.62 15.25
CA MET A 346 26.51 0.04 14.39
C MET A 346 25.60 0.92 15.24
N PHE A 347 25.03 1.95 14.63
CA PHE A 347 24.27 2.98 15.35
C PHE A 347 22.86 3.16 14.76
N GLY A 348 21.87 3.33 15.64
CA GLY A 348 20.61 3.98 15.29
C GLY A 348 20.75 5.47 15.56
N VAL A 349 20.29 6.30 14.63
CA VAL A 349 20.37 7.77 14.72
C VAL A 349 18.98 8.34 14.50
N HIS A 350 18.54 9.19 15.43
CA HIS A 350 17.25 9.86 15.41
C HIS A 350 17.51 11.36 15.35
N LEU A 351 17.16 12.02 14.24
CA LEU A 351 17.30 13.46 14.08
C LEU A 351 16.27 14.17 14.96
N VAL A 352 16.74 15.14 15.75
CA VAL A 352 15.90 15.93 16.63
C VAL A 352 16.19 17.42 16.47
N ASP A 353 15.21 18.26 16.80
CA ASP A 353 15.41 19.70 16.95
C ASP A 353 15.97 20.06 18.35
N GLU A 354 15.93 21.35 18.68
CA GLU A 354 16.44 21.86 19.96
C GLU A 354 15.59 21.43 21.16
N ASP A 355 14.29 21.25 20.96
CA ASP A 355 13.35 20.80 21.99
C ASP A 355 13.40 19.28 22.17
N GLY A 356 14.01 18.57 21.22
CA GLY A 356 14.17 17.13 21.22
C GLY A 356 13.08 16.40 20.42
N ASP A 357 12.26 17.16 19.71
CA ASP A 357 11.19 16.64 18.85
C ASP A 357 11.74 16.15 17.52
N ASN A 358 10.95 15.32 16.83
CA ASN A 358 11.39 14.62 15.63
C ASN A 358 11.59 15.58 14.45
N ARG A 359 12.83 15.68 13.97
CA ARG A 359 13.18 16.47 12.79
C ARG A 359 13.31 15.59 11.56
N LYS A 360 12.34 15.63 10.63
CA LYS A 360 12.43 14.88 9.36
C LYS A 360 13.33 15.62 8.37
N GLU A 361 14.31 14.93 7.81
CA GLU A 361 15.21 15.49 6.79
C GLU A 361 15.51 14.46 5.70
N SER A 362 15.67 14.92 4.46
CA SER A 362 16.17 14.07 3.36
C SER A 362 17.68 13.91 3.48
N LEU A 363 18.15 12.66 3.51
CA LEU A 363 19.58 12.35 3.54
C LEU A 363 20.01 11.74 2.21
N LEU A 364 20.94 12.37 1.50
CA LEU A 364 21.57 11.85 0.28
C LEU A 364 20.55 11.43 -0.80
N GLY A 365 19.49 12.22 -0.95
CA GLY A 365 18.41 12.01 -1.93
C GLY A 365 17.39 10.93 -1.54
N MET A 366 17.43 10.39 -0.31
CA MET A 366 16.38 9.48 0.18
C MET A 366 15.22 10.27 0.80
N PRO A 367 13.98 9.76 0.78
CA PRO A 367 12.81 10.42 1.36
C PRO A 367 13.02 10.90 2.80
N ALA A 368 12.47 12.08 3.10
CA ALA A 368 12.70 12.79 4.36
C ALA A 368 12.17 12.00 5.56
N GLU A 369 13.03 11.81 6.57
CA GLU A 369 12.70 11.04 7.75
C GLU A 369 13.64 11.40 8.92
N HIS A 370 13.24 11.12 10.16
CA HIS A 370 14.06 11.38 11.35
C HIS A 370 14.83 10.13 11.81
N ASN A 371 14.41 8.91 11.45
CA ASN A 371 15.04 7.67 11.90
C ASN A 371 15.94 7.01 10.84
N TRP A 372 17.22 6.88 11.16
CA TRP A 372 18.24 6.34 10.26
C TRP A 372 19.12 5.29 10.95
N VAL A 373 19.82 4.52 10.12
CA VAL A 373 20.70 3.44 10.55
C VAL A 373 22.07 3.63 9.95
N LEU A 374 23.11 3.67 10.79
CA LEU A 374 24.49 3.53 10.35
C LEU A 374 24.89 2.06 10.54
N TYR A 375 24.65 1.25 9.50
CA TYR A 375 25.00 -0.16 9.49
C TYR A 375 26.51 -0.36 9.32
N ALA A 376 27.09 -1.20 10.18
CA ALA A 376 28.51 -1.51 10.19
C ALA A 376 28.73 -2.94 9.63
N PRO A 377 29.13 -3.10 8.35
CA PRO A 377 29.50 -4.41 7.81
C PRO A 377 30.85 -4.85 8.41
N TYR A 378 30.83 -5.44 9.60
CA TYR A 378 32.05 -5.93 10.25
C TYR A 378 32.43 -7.33 9.77
N SER A 379 31.51 -8.29 9.80
CA SER A 379 31.77 -9.65 9.31
C SER A 379 31.62 -9.77 7.78
N ASP A 380 30.85 -8.89 7.14
CA ASP A 380 30.73 -8.83 5.68
C ASP A 380 31.95 -8.15 5.06
N LYS A 381 32.89 -8.95 4.55
CA LYS A 381 34.12 -8.45 3.91
C LYS A 381 33.89 -7.80 2.55
N SER A 382 32.72 -8.00 1.93
CA SER A 382 32.35 -7.29 0.68
C SER A 382 31.92 -5.85 0.98
N LEU A 383 31.47 -5.59 2.21
CA LEU A 383 30.84 -4.37 2.69
C LEU A 383 29.46 -4.07 2.07
N MET A 384 28.96 -4.89 1.14
CA MET A 384 27.85 -4.52 0.24
C MET A 384 26.67 -5.51 0.19
N ARG A 385 26.70 -6.66 0.87
CA ARG A 385 25.66 -7.72 0.68
C ARG A 385 24.23 -7.24 0.95
N ASN A 386 24.04 -6.45 2.02
CA ASN A 386 22.75 -5.80 2.28
C ASN A 386 22.34 -4.85 1.15
N ALA A 387 23.26 -4.02 0.65
CA ALA A 387 22.97 -3.06 -0.41
C ALA A 387 22.62 -3.75 -1.74
N VAL A 388 23.28 -4.87 -2.05
CA VAL A 388 22.97 -5.69 -3.24
C VAL A 388 21.58 -6.32 -3.11
N ALA A 389 21.29 -7.00 -1.99
CA ALA A 389 20.00 -7.67 -1.81
C ALA A 389 18.81 -6.68 -1.72
N TYR A 390 18.99 -5.53 -1.06
CA TYR A 390 17.95 -4.50 -1.03
C TYR A 390 17.78 -3.85 -2.41
N GLY A 391 18.86 -3.69 -3.18
CA GLY A 391 18.80 -3.28 -4.58
C GLY A 391 17.95 -4.23 -5.42
N MET A 392 18.17 -5.54 -5.32
CA MET A 392 17.39 -6.55 -6.04
C MET A 392 15.88 -6.42 -5.78
N SER A 393 15.46 -6.20 -4.54
CA SER A 393 14.04 -6.00 -4.22
C SER A 393 13.48 -4.72 -4.83
N ASN A 394 14.21 -3.61 -4.70
CA ASN A 394 13.79 -2.32 -5.25
C ASN A 394 13.71 -2.34 -6.78
N ASP A 395 14.63 -3.05 -7.45
CA ASP A 395 14.68 -3.18 -8.91
C ASP A 395 13.46 -3.96 -9.48
N ILE A 396 12.77 -4.75 -8.65
CA ILE A 396 11.52 -5.44 -9.02
C ILE A 396 10.27 -4.73 -8.47
N GLY A 397 10.40 -3.48 -8.03
CA GLY A 397 9.28 -2.66 -7.54
C GLY A 397 8.79 -3.03 -6.13
N ARG A 398 9.51 -3.87 -5.38
CA ARG A 398 9.18 -4.22 -4.00
C ARG A 398 10.08 -3.41 -3.06
N TYR A 399 9.51 -2.49 -2.29
CA TYR A 399 10.30 -1.66 -1.37
C TYR A 399 11.19 -2.52 -0.46
N ALA A 400 12.48 -2.19 -0.45
CA ALA A 400 13.42 -2.56 0.59
C ALA A 400 14.19 -1.29 1.00
N PRO A 401 14.71 -1.21 2.24
CA PRO A 401 15.39 -0.01 2.70
C PRO A 401 16.47 0.45 1.73
N ARG A 402 16.40 1.71 1.28
CA ARG A 402 17.43 2.30 0.42
C ARG A 402 18.73 2.45 1.20
N THR A 403 19.84 2.39 0.47
CA THR A 403 21.18 2.42 1.07
C THR A 403 22.10 3.44 0.41
N ARG A 404 23.02 4.00 1.22
CA ARG A 404 24.15 4.82 0.74
C ARG A 404 25.42 4.40 1.48
N PHE A 405 26.50 4.12 0.75
CA PHE A 405 27.81 3.92 1.36
C PHE A 405 28.36 5.26 1.85
N VAL A 406 28.89 5.28 3.07
CA VAL A 406 29.46 6.47 3.71
C VAL A 406 30.73 6.11 4.47
N GLU A 407 31.63 7.06 4.71
CA GLU A 407 32.70 6.90 5.69
C GLU A 407 32.36 7.62 6.99
N LEU A 408 32.43 6.88 8.10
CA LEU A 408 32.10 7.39 9.42
C LEU A 408 33.37 7.84 10.16
N PHE A 409 33.29 9.03 10.73
CA PHE A 409 34.20 9.55 11.74
C PHE A 409 33.44 9.65 13.07
N LEU A 410 33.90 8.90 14.08
CA LEU A 410 33.29 8.87 15.39
C LEU A 410 34.10 9.75 16.33
N HIS A 411 33.69 11.02 16.45
CA HIS A 411 34.43 12.03 17.21
C HIS A 411 34.15 11.89 18.71
N SER A 412 35.21 11.90 19.51
CA SER A 412 35.12 11.88 20.97
C SER A 412 36.15 12.82 21.59
N GLY A 413 35.84 13.33 22.78
CA GLY A 413 36.67 14.30 23.49
C GLY A 413 36.59 15.73 22.94
N VAL A 414 37.25 16.67 23.64
CA VAL A 414 37.13 18.12 23.38
C VAL A 414 38.08 18.67 22.31
N GLY A 415 38.97 17.83 21.78
CA GLY A 415 39.93 18.21 20.74
C GLY A 415 39.30 18.29 19.34
N PRO A 416 40.04 18.76 18.33
CA PRO A 416 39.58 18.75 16.95
C PRO A 416 39.43 17.31 16.43
N LEU A 417 38.47 17.12 15.52
CA LEU A 417 38.33 15.93 14.71
C LEU A 417 39.62 15.71 13.90
N ASN A 418 40.27 14.59 14.17
CA ASN A 418 41.45 14.08 13.46
C ASN A 418 41.28 12.66 12.95
N TYR A 419 42.24 12.17 12.16
CA TYR A 419 42.17 10.88 11.48
C TYR A 419 42.06 9.68 12.43
N SER A 420 42.46 9.80 13.71
CA SER A 420 42.27 8.72 14.68
C SER A 420 40.80 8.40 14.98
N HIS A 421 39.89 9.33 14.69
CA HIS A 421 38.44 9.16 14.78
C HIS A 421 37.84 8.44 13.57
N TYR A 422 38.62 8.20 12.51
CA TYR A 422 38.15 7.41 11.37
C TYR A 422 37.69 6.02 11.83
N HIS A 423 36.45 5.69 11.50
CA HIS A 423 35.77 4.49 12.00
C HIS A 423 35.41 3.49 10.89
N GLY A 424 35.69 3.81 9.63
CA GLY A 424 35.55 2.90 8.49
C GLY A 424 34.33 3.18 7.61
N VAL A 425 34.06 2.25 6.69
CA VAL A 425 32.91 2.30 5.78
C VAL A 425 31.64 1.85 6.49
N TYR A 426 30.58 2.62 6.36
CA TYR A 426 29.24 2.30 6.86
C TYR A 426 28.26 2.32 5.70
N VAL A 427 27.10 1.70 5.91
CA VAL A 427 25.95 1.83 5.02
C VAL A 427 24.89 2.62 5.78
N LEU A 428 24.55 3.81 5.30
CA LEU A 428 23.37 4.54 5.75
C LEU A 428 22.14 3.82 5.19
N VAL A 429 21.25 3.38 6.08
CA VAL A 429 20.06 2.58 5.73
C VAL A 429 18.81 3.24 6.31
N GLU A 430 17.73 3.22 5.53
CA GLU A 430 16.40 3.58 5.99
C GLU A 430 15.89 2.64 7.09
N ARG A 431 14.97 3.12 7.93
CA ARG A 431 14.24 2.29 8.88
C ARG A 431 12.88 1.90 8.29
N ILE A 432 12.50 0.63 8.43
CA ILE A 432 11.17 0.15 8.05
C ILE A 432 10.13 0.74 9.01
N LYS A 433 9.15 1.48 8.47
CA LYS A 433 8.01 2.10 9.16
C LYS A 433 6.98 2.57 8.14
N TRP A 434 5.78 2.94 8.61
CA TRP A 434 4.84 3.76 7.84
C TRP A 434 5.51 5.07 7.43
N ALA A 435 5.55 5.32 6.12
CA ALA A 435 5.93 6.60 5.52
C ALA A 435 5.79 6.49 4.00
N ASP A 436 5.50 7.62 3.36
CA ASP A 436 5.57 7.77 1.91
C ASP A 436 6.97 7.42 1.40
N GLY A 437 7.02 6.70 0.28
CA GLY A 437 8.22 6.12 -0.26
C GLY A 437 8.83 5.03 0.62
N ARG A 438 8.10 4.40 1.55
CA ARG A 438 8.58 3.25 2.34
C ARG A 438 7.55 2.12 2.35
N VAL A 439 6.97 1.80 3.50
CA VAL A 439 5.81 0.89 3.59
C VAL A 439 4.58 1.77 3.53
N GLU A 440 4.07 1.95 2.32
CA GLU A 440 2.91 2.78 1.98
C GLU A 440 1.61 2.02 2.28
N ILE A 441 1.28 1.96 3.57
CA ILE A 441 -0.01 1.45 4.06
C ILE A 441 -0.63 2.49 4.98
N ALA A 442 -1.96 2.50 5.09
CA ALA A 442 -2.66 3.42 5.98
C ALA A 442 -2.12 3.28 7.42
N LYS A 443 -1.81 4.40 8.09
CA LYS A 443 -1.41 4.36 9.50
C LYS A 443 -2.62 3.95 10.34
N LEU A 444 -2.42 3.01 11.25
CA LEU A 444 -3.44 2.57 12.20
C LEU A 444 -3.32 3.39 13.49
N GLU A 445 -4.36 4.16 13.82
CA GLU A 445 -4.43 4.97 15.03
C GLU A 445 -5.07 4.19 16.19
N PRO A 446 -4.85 4.57 17.46
CA PRO A 446 -5.45 3.88 18.60
C PRO A 446 -6.99 3.86 18.61
N ALA A 447 -7.66 4.78 17.91
CA ALA A 447 -9.12 4.83 17.81
C ALA A 447 -9.69 3.91 16.70
N ASP A 448 -8.84 3.38 15.82
CA ASP A 448 -9.23 2.52 14.69
C ASP A 448 -9.52 1.09 15.19
N ASP A 449 -10.57 0.93 15.99
CA ASP A 449 -10.95 -0.31 16.67
C ASP A 449 -12.17 -1.02 16.04
N SER A 450 -12.66 -0.52 14.89
CA SER A 450 -13.76 -1.11 14.12
C SER A 450 -13.50 -1.08 12.61
N GLU A 451 -14.26 -1.88 11.86
CA GLU A 451 -14.20 -1.85 10.40
C GLU A 451 -14.88 -0.59 9.84
N PRO A 452 -14.36 -0.03 8.73
CA PRO A 452 -13.28 -0.58 7.89
C PRO A 452 -11.84 -0.29 8.39
N GLU A 453 -11.64 0.63 9.34
CA GLU A 453 -10.34 1.18 9.69
C GLU A 453 -9.37 0.14 10.27
N ILE A 454 -9.87 -0.73 11.17
CA ILE A 454 -9.12 -1.79 11.85
C ILE A 454 -8.51 -2.82 10.90
N THR A 455 -8.95 -2.86 9.63
CA THR A 455 -8.57 -3.92 8.70
C THR A 455 -7.13 -3.82 8.18
N GLY A 456 -6.39 -2.76 8.51
CA GLY A 456 -5.03 -2.59 8.02
C GLY A 456 -4.21 -1.54 8.75
N GLY A 457 -2.99 -1.33 8.25
CA GLY A 457 -1.96 -0.53 8.90
C GLY A 457 -1.02 -1.33 9.79
N TYR A 458 -1.03 -2.67 9.68
CA TYR A 458 -0.15 -3.53 10.45
C TYR A 458 1.16 -3.81 9.72
N ILE A 459 2.27 -3.68 10.42
CA ILE A 459 3.57 -4.25 10.06
C ILE A 459 3.96 -5.23 11.17
N ILE A 460 4.19 -6.47 10.79
CA ILE A 460 4.61 -7.56 11.67
C ILE A 460 5.86 -8.22 11.11
N LYS A 461 6.53 -9.02 11.92
CA LYS A 461 7.69 -9.79 11.44
C LYS A 461 7.86 -11.10 12.17
N LYS A 462 8.47 -12.05 11.49
CA LYS A 462 9.11 -13.21 12.11
C LYS A 462 10.47 -12.81 12.63
N ASP A 463 10.61 -12.75 13.95
CA ASP A 463 11.88 -12.42 14.59
C ASP A 463 11.90 -12.90 16.04
N ARG A 464 13.05 -12.77 16.70
CA ARG A 464 13.16 -12.88 18.15
C ARG A 464 12.41 -11.71 18.79
N LEU A 465 11.60 -12.02 19.80
CA LEU A 465 10.95 -11.01 20.62
C LEU A 465 11.97 -10.26 21.48
N ASN A 466 11.76 -8.96 21.67
CA ASN A 466 12.56 -8.19 22.61
C ASN A 466 12.23 -8.61 24.06
N PRO A 467 13.13 -8.36 25.03
CA PRO A 467 12.83 -8.62 26.43
C PRO A 467 11.53 -7.93 26.89
N GLY A 468 10.57 -8.72 27.37
CA GLY A 468 9.27 -8.25 27.85
C GLY A 468 8.13 -8.29 26.83
N GLU A 469 8.42 -8.52 25.55
CA GLU A 469 7.42 -8.73 24.50
C GLU A 469 6.88 -10.17 24.54
N GLN A 470 5.57 -10.34 24.29
CA GLN A 470 4.91 -11.63 24.14
C GLN A 470 4.68 -11.98 22.66
N GLY A 471 4.63 -10.98 21.78
CA GLY A 471 4.26 -11.14 20.38
C GLY A 471 2.83 -11.64 20.20
N LEU A 472 2.52 -12.10 19.00
CA LEU A 472 1.22 -12.68 18.64
C LEU A 472 1.36 -14.15 18.25
N ARG A 473 0.38 -14.96 18.65
CA ARG A 473 0.32 -16.38 18.33
C ARG A 473 -0.94 -16.72 17.58
N THR A 474 -0.81 -17.41 16.45
CA THR A 474 -1.95 -17.98 15.73
C THR A 474 -2.38 -19.31 16.35
N SER A 475 -3.57 -19.78 15.99
CA SER A 475 -4.13 -21.06 16.45
C SER A 475 -3.31 -22.27 15.99
N ARG A 476 -2.56 -22.15 14.88
CA ARG A 476 -1.62 -23.18 14.40
C ARG A 476 -0.18 -22.97 14.89
N GLY A 477 0.06 -21.95 15.73
CA GLY A 477 1.32 -21.78 16.45
C GLY A 477 2.36 -20.89 15.77
N ALA A 478 2.01 -20.15 14.70
CA ALA A 478 2.89 -19.10 14.19
C ALA A 478 3.11 -18.04 15.27
N HIS A 479 4.36 -17.59 15.45
CA HIS A 479 4.75 -16.65 16.51
C HIS A 479 5.47 -15.45 15.89
N LEU A 480 4.81 -14.30 15.89
CA LEU A 480 5.23 -13.09 15.19
C LEU A 480 5.38 -11.91 16.17
N ALA A 481 6.26 -10.97 15.84
CA ALA A 481 6.48 -9.74 16.58
C ALA A 481 5.70 -8.58 15.97
N TYR A 482 5.15 -7.70 16.81
CA TYR A 482 4.56 -6.45 16.38
C TYR A 482 5.66 -5.44 16.04
N VAL A 483 5.61 -4.86 14.84
CA VAL A 483 6.51 -3.77 14.44
C VAL A 483 5.76 -2.45 14.52
N ARG A 484 4.59 -2.38 13.86
CA ARG A 484 3.76 -1.18 13.77
C ARG A 484 2.26 -1.55 13.69
N PRO A 485 1.40 -1.05 14.60
CA PRO A 485 1.79 -0.51 15.90
C PRO A 485 2.68 -1.50 16.67
N ASN A 486 3.54 -1.02 17.55
CA ASN A 486 4.37 -1.92 18.36
C ASN A 486 3.50 -2.55 19.48
N GLU A 487 4.05 -3.54 20.20
CA GLU A 487 3.26 -4.29 21.19
C GLU A 487 2.71 -3.44 22.35
N ARG A 488 3.33 -2.29 22.64
CA ARG A 488 2.86 -1.36 23.68
C ARG A 488 1.73 -0.46 23.19
N ASP A 489 1.68 -0.19 21.89
CA ASP A 489 0.76 0.78 21.30
C ASP A 489 -0.49 0.11 20.71
N ILE A 490 -0.42 -1.17 20.34
CA ILE A 490 -1.55 -1.89 19.75
C ILE A 490 -2.68 -2.13 20.77
N THR A 491 -3.93 -1.84 20.39
CA THR A 491 -5.10 -2.06 21.25
C THR A 491 -5.46 -3.55 21.35
N VAL A 492 -6.37 -3.88 22.27
CA VAL A 492 -6.90 -5.24 22.40
C VAL A 492 -7.73 -5.64 21.18
N ALA A 493 -8.56 -4.72 20.65
CA ALA A 493 -9.41 -4.99 19.49
C ALA A 493 -8.55 -5.22 18.23
N GLN A 494 -7.59 -4.33 17.96
CA GLN A 494 -6.64 -4.45 16.84
C GLN A 494 -5.86 -5.77 16.88
N ARG A 495 -5.36 -6.13 18.07
CA ARG A 495 -4.68 -7.42 18.30
C ARG A 495 -5.59 -8.60 17.97
N GLN A 496 -6.82 -8.60 18.46
CA GLN A 496 -7.77 -9.69 18.23
C GLN A 496 -8.15 -9.80 16.76
N TRP A 497 -8.36 -8.67 16.08
CA TRP A 497 -8.67 -8.63 14.65
C TRP A 497 -7.52 -9.23 13.83
N LEU A 498 -6.28 -8.79 14.05
CA LEU A 498 -5.12 -9.29 13.31
C LEU A 498 -4.89 -10.80 13.54
N ILE A 499 -5.02 -11.26 14.78
CA ILE A 499 -4.93 -12.71 15.10
C ILE A 499 -6.06 -13.48 14.39
N GLY A 500 -7.28 -12.93 14.38
CA GLY A 500 -8.43 -13.50 13.67
C GLY A 500 -8.15 -13.64 12.17
N TYR A 501 -7.63 -12.59 11.54
CA TYR A 501 -7.26 -12.59 10.12
C TYR A 501 -6.23 -13.68 9.80
N LEU A 502 -5.14 -13.74 10.57
CA LEU A 502 -4.09 -14.75 10.38
C LEU A 502 -4.61 -16.17 10.61
N ASN A 503 -5.52 -16.38 11.58
CA ASN A 503 -6.14 -17.67 11.81
C ASN A 503 -7.07 -18.09 10.65
N GLN A 504 -7.78 -17.16 10.04
CA GLN A 504 -8.61 -17.43 8.86
C GLN A 504 -7.75 -17.79 7.65
N PHE A 505 -6.67 -17.03 7.41
CA PHE A 505 -5.67 -17.35 6.41
C PHE A 505 -5.10 -18.76 6.61
N GLU A 506 -4.63 -19.08 7.81
CA GLU A 506 -4.08 -20.42 8.10
C GLU A 506 -5.14 -21.51 7.95
N SER A 507 -6.38 -21.24 8.32
CA SER A 507 -7.49 -22.19 8.13
C SER A 507 -7.77 -22.45 6.64
N ALA A 508 -7.73 -21.42 5.80
CA ALA A 508 -7.88 -21.53 4.35
C ALA A 508 -6.68 -22.28 3.74
N LEU A 509 -5.45 -21.89 4.08
CA LEU A 509 -4.22 -22.49 3.57
C LEU A 509 -4.11 -23.99 3.90
N PHE A 510 -4.45 -24.39 5.12
CA PHE A 510 -4.39 -25.79 5.55
C PHE A 510 -5.71 -26.55 5.36
N GLY A 511 -6.75 -25.93 4.81
CA GLY A 511 -8.02 -26.54 4.47
C GLY A 511 -7.97 -27.38 3.17
N THR A 512 -9.05 -28.09 2.85
CA THR A 512 -9.14 -28.93 1.65
C THR A 512 -9.25 -28.12 0.36
N GLY A 513 -9.92 -26.96 0.39
CA GLY A 513 -10.08 -26.03 -0.74
C GLY A 513 -9.01 -24.93 -0.82
N PHE A 514 -7.80 -25.17 -0.30
CA PHE A 514 -6.77 -24.13 -0.16
C PHE A 514 -6.35 -23.43 -1.46
N ALA A 515 -6.45 -24.12 -2.60
CA ALA A 515 -6.10 -23.62 -3.93
C ALA A 515 -7.26 -22.87 -4.63
N ASP A 516 -8.42 -22.76 -3.99
CA ASP A 516 -9.53 -21.98 -4.54
C ASP A 516 -9.15 -20.49 -4.64
N PRO A 517 -9.34 -19.83 -5.80
CA PRO A 517 -8.89 -18.45 -5.99
C PRO A 517 -9.69 -17.42 -5.17
N HIS A 518 -10.89 -17.75 -4.69
CA HIS A 518 -11.79 -16.84 -3.98
C HIS A 518 -11.97 -17.20 -2.50
N ALA A 519 -11.86 -18.48 -2.15
CA ALA A 519 -12.04 -19.00 -0.79
C ALA A 519 -10.76 -19.58 -0.18
N GLY A 520 -9.73 -19.83 -0.99
CA GLY A 520 -8.46 -20.39 -0.57
C GLY A 520 -7.48 -19.34 -0.04
N TYR A 521 -6.19 -19.68 0.01
CA TYR A 521 -5.17 -18.79 0.57
C TYR A 521 -5.09 -17.45 -0.17
N ALA A 522 -5.39 -17.44 -1.48
CA ALA A 522 -5.29 -16.27 -2.35
C ALA A 522 -6.28 -15.15 -1.98
N ALA A 523 -7.32 -15.46 -1.18
CA ALA A 523 -8.21 -14.45 -0.63
C ALA A 523 -7.56 -13.60 0.47
N PHE A 524 -6.51 -14.12 1.13
CA PHE A 524 -5.91 -13.52 2.32
C PHE A 524 -4.47 -13.02 2.13
N ILE A 525 -3.74 -13.52 1.13
CA ILE A 525 -2.37 -13.09 0.86
C ILE A 525 -2.23 -12.54 -0.55
N ASP A 526 -1.28 -11.63 -0.77
CA ASP A 526 -0.73 -11.32 -2.09
C ASP A 526 0.25 -12.44 -2.49
N PRO A 527 -0.13 -13.40 -3.36
CA PRO A 527 0.73 -14.53 -3.68
C PRO A 527 2.04 -14.13 -4.36
N GLU A 528 2.04 -13.04 -5.13
CA GLU A 528 3.25 -12.55 -5.80
C GLU A 528 4.27 -12.07 -4.79
N SER A 529 3.86 -11.31 -3.76
CA SER A 529 4.81 -10.89 -2.72
C SER A 529 5.45 -12.07 -2.00
N PHE A 530 4.70 -13.16 -1.80
CA PHE A 530 5.21 -14.39 -1.18
C PHE A 530 6.21 -15.10 -2.09
N VAL A 531 5.95 -15.14 -3.40
CA VAL A 531 6.87 -15.66 -4.42
C VAL A 531 8.14 -14.82 -4.49
N ASP A 532 8.01 -13.49 -4.60
CA ASP A 532 9.12 -12.55 -4.76
C ASP A 532 10.09 -12.62 -3.58
N LEU A 533 9.59 -12.56 -2.35
CA LEU A 533 10.41 -12.69 -1.15
C LEU A 533 11.10 -14.05 -1.09
N HIS A 534 10.40 -15.13 -1.44
CA HIS A 534 10.98 -16.47 -1.45
C HIS A 534 12.06 -16.62 -2.53
N LEU A 535 11.84 -16.08 -3.73
CA LEU A 535 12.82 -16.07 -4.82
C LEU A 535 14.09 -15.32 -4.41
N ILE A 536 13.97 -14.11 -3.84
CA ILE A 536 15.17 -13.35 -3.42
C ILE A 536 15.87 -14.03 -2.25
N THR A 537 15.13 -14.59 -1.29
CA THR A 537 15.71 -15.35 -0.17
C THR A 537 16.48 -16.57 -0.67
N GLU A 538 15.93 -17.32 -1.62
CA GLU A 538 16.60 -18.46 -2.24
C GLU A 538 17.78 -18.03 -3.12
N LEU A 539 17.62 -17.01 -3.96
CA LEU A 539 18.68 -16.47 -4.81
C LEU A 539 19.88 -16.03 -3.96
N CYS A 540 19.62 -15.32 -2.88
CA CYS A 540 20.65 -14.87 -1.96
C CYS A 540 21.15 -15.98 -1.03
N LYS A 541 20.40 -17.09 -0.88
CA LYS A 541 20.51 -18.02 0.26
C LYS A 541 20.66 -17.27 1.59
N GLU A 542 19.73 -16.37 1.87
CA GLU A 542 19.75 -15.61 3.12
C GLU A 542 19.32 -16.51 4.28
N ILE A 543 20.30 -16.82 5.14
CA ILE A 543 20.14 -17.82 6.19
C ILE A 543 19.13 -17.42 7.26
N ASP A 544 18.90 -16.13 7.47
CA ASP A 544 17.84 -15.71 8.37
C ASP A 544 16.48 -15.61 7.67
N GLY A 545 16.39 -15.57 6.35
CA GLY A 545 15.18 -15.17 5.60
C GLY A 545 13.88 -15.93 5.90
N TYR A 546 13.94 -17.20 6.31
CA TYR A 546 12.77 -17.97 6.78
C TYR A 546 12.70 -18.11 8.30
N ARG A 547 13.76 -17.76 9.02
CA ARG A 547 13.96 -18.02 10.44
C ARG A 547 13.70 -16.77 11.28
N LEU A 548 14.17 -15.61 10.82
CA LEU A 548 14.26 -14.33 11.50
C LEU A 548 14.23 -13.18 10.47
N SER A 549 14.06 -11.94 10.93
CA SER A 549 14.14 -10.74 10.08
C SER A 549 13.16 -10.71 8.88
N THR A 550 12.11 -11.53 8.88
CA THR A 550 11.14 -11.61 7.78
C THR A 550 9.94 -10.72 8.07
N PHE A 551 9.80 -9.60 7.35
CA PHE A 551 8.67 -8.68 7.55
C PHE A 551 7.45 -9.06 6.71
N MET A 552 6.29 -8.68 7.20
CA MET A 552 5.00 -8.74 6.51
C MET A 552 4.21 -7.48 6.84
N HIS A 553 3.32 -7.06 5.95
CA HIS A 553 2.42 -5.95 6.19
C HIS A 553 1.01 -6.22 5.66
N LYS A 554 0.03 -5.54 6.26
CA LYS A 554 -1.40 -5.68 5.92
C LYS A 554 -2.02 -4.29 5.82
N ASP A 555 -2.39 -3.91 4.61
CA ASP A 555 -3.08 -2.64 4.35
C ASP A 555 -4.60 -2.76 4.50
N ARG A 556 -5.26 -1.60 4.66
CA ARG A 556 -6.71 -1.50 4.93
C ARG A 556 -7.48 -2.03 3.71
N GLY A 557 -8.38 -2.98 3.93
CA GLY A 557 -9.06 -3.71 2.85
C GLY A 557 -8.18 -4.59 1.95
N GLY A 558 -6.85 -4.46 2.02
CA GLY A 558 -5.89 -5.22 1.21
C GLY A 558 -5.61 -6.64 1.72
N LYS A 559 -4.62 -7.30 1.12
CA LYS A 559 -4.17 -8.65 1.52
C LYS A 559 -2.88 -8.59 2.34
N LEU A 560 -2.57 -9.65 3.08
CA LEU A 560 -1.27 -9.78 3.75
C LEU A 560 -0.17 -9.92 2.70
N THR A 561 0.85 -9.08 2.83
CA THR A 561 1.93 -8.93 1.84
C THR A 561 3.27 -9.21 2.52
N MET A 562 4.14 -9.97 1.85
CA MET A 562 5.50 -10.27 2.32
C MET A 562 6.46 -9.12 2.04
N GLY A 563 7.43 -8.93 2.94
CA GLY A 563 8.39 -7.84 2.89
C GLY A 563 7.98 -6.62 3.72
N PRO A 564 8.83 -5.60 3.79
CA PRO A 564 10.08 -5.42 3.02
C PRO A 564 11.26 -6.29 3.47
N LEU A 565 12.29 -6.45 2.63
CA LEU A 565 13.50 -7.21 2.98
C LEU A 565 14.30 -6.55 4.12
N TRP A 566 14.95 -7.38 4.94
CA TRP A 566 15.78 -6.92 6.05
C TRP A 566 16.87 -7.94 6.43
N ASP A 567 18.07 -7.45 6.76
CA ASP A 567 19.20 -8.20 7.35
C ASP A 567 19.81 -9.30 6.46
N PHE A 568 20.10 -8.97 5.21
CA PHE A 568 20.66 -9.88 4.19
C PHE A 568 22.19 -10.03 4.22
N ASN A 569 22.86 -9.81 5.37
CA ASN A 569 24.33 -9.88 5.40
C ASN A 569 24.90 -11.31 5.50
N LEU A 570 24.06 -12.32 5.66
CA LEU A 570 24.46 -13.74 5.73
C LEU A 570 24.32 -14.45 4.37
N SER A 571 23.96 -13.70 3.34
CA SER A 571 23.72 -14.15 1.98
C SER A 571 24.97 -14.26 1.10
N LEU A 572 24.76 -14.67 -0.16
CA LEU A 572 25.71 -14.54 -1.28
C LEU A 572 27.07 -15.19 -0.96
N GLY A 573 26.99 -16.46 -0.52
CA GLY A 573 28.16 -17.29 -0.24
C GLY A 573 28.92 -16.95 1.04
N ASN A 574 28.36 -16.10 1.92
CA ASN A 574 29.06 -15.64 3.13
C ASN A 574 29.01 -16.66 4.28
N ALA A 575 27.84 -17.26 4.54
CA ALA A 575 27.63 -18.06 5.74
C ALA A 575 28.25 -19.47 5.65
N ASN A 576 28.88 -19.92 6.73
CA ASN A 576 29.50 -21.24 6.89
C ASN A 576 28.59 -22.31 7.53
N TYR A 577 27.27 -22.10 7.50
CA TYR A 577 26.28 -23.02 8.04
C TYR A 577 25.04 -23.03 7.15
N LEU A 578 24.21 -24.07 7.29
CA LEU A 578 22.98 -24.28 6.50
C LEU A 578 23.23 -24.15 4.98
N ASP A 579 24.38 -24.63 4.52
CA ASP A 579 24.82 -24.62 3.13
C ASP A 579 24.80 -23.23 2.45
N GLY A 580 24.95 -22.14 3.23
CA GLY A 580 24.98 -20.77 2.70
C GLY A 580 26.13 -20.51 1.73
N TRP A 581 27.23 -21.25 1.85
CA TRP A 581 28.38 -21.18 0.94
C TRP A 581 28.18 -21.96 -0.36
N ASN A 582 27.22 -22.88 -0.41
CA ASN A 582 26.99 -23.74 -1.57
C ASN A 582 26.02 -23.03 -2.52
N PRO A 583 26.39 -22.70 -3.77
CA PRO A 583 25.47 -22.06 -4.70
C PRO A 583 24.34 -23.00 -5.18
N GLN A 584 24.47 -24.31 -4.93
CA GLN A 584 23.47 -25.30 -5.32
C GLN A 584 22.57 -25.74 -4.16
N GLY A 585 21.37 -26.23 -4.49
CA GLY A 585 20.37 -26.70 -3.53
C GLY A 585 19.45 -25.58 -3.04
N TRP A 586 18.19 -25.92 -2.76
CA TRP A 586 17.24 -25.01 -2.11
C TRP A 586 17.61 -24.84 -0.63
N TYR A 587 17.51 -23.62 -0.10
CA TYR A 587 17.74 -23.33 1.31
C TYR A 587 16.52 -23.74 2.15
N TYR A 588 15.32 -23.47 1.65
CA TYR A 588 14.06 -23.67 2.35
C TYR A 588 13.85 -25.10 2.94
N PRO A 589 14.29 -26.20 2.30
CA PRO A 589 14.20 -27.54 2.89
C PRO A 589 15.17 -27.80 4.07
N LEU A 590 16.18 -26.94 4.27
CA LEU A 590 17.20 -27.11 5.31
C LEU A 590 16.76 -26.56 6.68
N ILE A 591 15.66 -25.80 6.74
CA ILE A 591 15.09 -25.34 8.01
C ILE A 591 14.15 -26.37 8.64
N SER A 592 13.96 -26.24 9.95
CA SER A 592 13.12 -27.14 10.74
C SER A 592 11.69 -27.18 10.20
N GLN A 593 11.12 -28.37 10.09
CA GLN A 593 9.70 -28.56 9.76
C GLN A 593 8.76 -27.97 10.83
N SER A 594 9.26 -27.70 12.03
CA SER A 594 8.52 -26.98 13.08
C SER A 594 8.46 -25.47 12.85
N ASP A 595 9.15 -24.94 11.85
CA ASP A 595 9.10 -23.53 11.50
C ASP A 595 7.80 -23.22 10.74
N TYR A 596 7.04 -22.22 11.17
CA TYR A 596 5.72 -21.96 10.60
C TYR A 596 5.78 -21.41 9.18
N LEU A 597 6.82 -20.65 8.80
CA LEU A 597 7.00 -20.27 7.40
C LEU A 597 7.34 -21.49 6.55
N HIS A 598 8.03 -22.47 7.13
CA HIS A 598 8.21 -23.78 6.51
C HIS A 598 6.88 -24.58 6.40
N GLY A 599 5.94 -24.36 7.29
CA GLY A 599 4.59 -24.90 7.14
C GLY A 599 3.85 -24.25 5.96
N TRP A 600 3.89 -22.92 5.89
CA TRP A 600 3.13 -22.14 4.93
C TRP A 600 3.58 -22.38 3.49
N TYR A 601 4.87 -22.22 3.20
CA TYR A 601 5.39 -22.41 1.83
C TYR A 601 5.27 -23.86 1.36
N THR A 602 5.42 -24.84 2.25
CA THR A 602 5.25 -26.26 1.90
C THR A 602 3.83 -26.52 1.42
N ARG A 603 2.85 -25.84 2.03
CA ARG A 603 1.45 -25.92 1.62
C ARG A 603 1.21 -25.15 0.32
N LEU A 604 1.77 -23.95 0.16
CA LEU A 604 1.67 -23.17 -1.09
C LEU A 604 2.24 -23.92 -2.30
N PHE A 605 3.41 -24.55 -2.17
CA PHE A 605 4.03 -25.32 -3.27
C PHE A 605 3.31 -26.63 -3.65
N GLN A 606 2.24 -26.99 -2.94
CA GLN A 606 1.32 -28.07 -3.34
C GLN A 606 0.25 -27.59 -4.33
N ASP A 607 0.04 -26.27 -4.47
CA ASP A 607 -0.81 -25.70 -5.50
C ASP A 607 -0.04 -25.57 -6.83
N PRO A 608 -0.47 -26.25 -7.92
CA PRO A 608 0.12 -26.10 -9.24
C PRO A 608 0.14 -24.64 -9.75
N VAL A 609 -0.86 -23.83 -9.39
CA VAL A 609 -0.93 -22.41 -9.78
C VAL A 609 0.17 -21.61 -9.11
N PHE A 610 0.41 -21.82 -7.81
CA PHE A 610 1.51 -21.18 -7.09
C PHE A 610 2.89 -21.56 -7.66
N ARG A 611 3.09 -22.85 -7.99
CA ARG A 611 4.33 -23.33 -8.61
C ARG A 611 4.59 -22.68 -9.96
N LEU A 612 3.55 -22.52 -10.77
CA LEU A 612 3.67 -21.88 -12.07
C LEU A 612 3.93 -20.38 -11.93
N LEU A 613 3.24 -19.70 -11.01
CA LEU A 613 3.53 -18.30 -10.66
C LEU A 613 4.99 -18.12 -10.23
N TYR A 614 5.53 -19.06 -9.44
CA TYR A 614 6.93 -19.05 -9.02
C TYR A 614 7.89 -19.07 -10.22
N ALA A 615 7.62 -19.90 -11.23
CA ALA A 615 8.41 -19.95 -12.45
C ALA A 615 8.19 -18.70 -13.33
N ASP A 616 6.96 -18.21 -13.45
CA ASP A 616 6.64 -16.98 -14.20
C ASP A 616 7.45 -15.79 -13.68
N ARG A 617 7.39 -15.54 -12.36
CA ARG A 617 8.13 -14.46 -11.71
C ARG A 617 9.64 -14.60 -11.85
N TRP A 618 10.18 -15.82 -11.70
CA TRP A 618 11.61 -16.05 -11.90
C TRP A 618 12.07 -15.68 -13.32
N PHE A 619 11.40 -16.20 -14.35
CA PHE A 619 11.81 -15.94 -15.72
C PHE A 619 11.52 -14.51 -16.16
N GLU A 620 10.51 -13.85 -15.58
CA GLU A 620 10.31 -12.41 -15.71
C GLU A 620 11.53 -11.63 -15.20
N PHE A 621 11.97 -11.89 -13.96
CA PHE A 621 13.13 -11.21 -13.40
C PHE A 621 14.42 -11.52 -14.17
N ARG A 622 14.59 -12.76 -14.63
CA ARG A 622 15.77 -13.18 -15.41
C ARG A 622 15.88 -12.52 -16.77
N ARG A 623 14.78 -11.99 -17.33
CA ARG A 623 14.79 -11.16 -18.55
C ARG A 623 15.10 -9.68 -18.29
N GLY A 624 15.00 -9.23 -17.03
CA GLY A 624 15.20 -7.84 -16.65
C GLY A 624 16.17 -7.69 -15.48
N ALA A 625 15.63 -7.32 -14.32
CA ALA A 625 16.41 -6.92 -13.14
C ALA A 625 17.46 -7.95 -12.68
N PHE A 626 17.19 -9.24 -12.86
CA PHE A 626 18.05 -10.33 -12.37
C PHE A 626 18.86 -10.99 -13.46
N THR A 627 19.07 -10.38 -14.64
CA THR A 627 20.06 -10.89 -15.61
C THR A 627 21.44 -11.03 -14.94
N THR A 628 22.23 -12.00 -15.38
CA THR A 628 23.53 -12.28 -14.75
C THR A 628 24.46 -11.08 -14.89
N ASP A 629 24.53 -10.50 -16.09
CA ASP A 629 25.36 -9.32 -16.35
C ASP A 629 24.95 -8.13 -15.50
N ARG A 630 23.64 -7.84 -15.36
CA ARG A 630 23.15 -6.73 -14.54
C ARG A 630 23.54 -6.88 -13.07
N LEU A 631 23.31 -8.05 -12.48
CA LEU A 631 23.63 -8.26 -11.06
C LEU A 631 25.15 -8.23 -10.80
N LEU A 632 25.96 -8.70 -11.74
CA LEU A 632 27.41 -8.61 -11.66
C LEU A 632 27.92 -7.18 -11.84
N GLU A 633 27.29 -6.40 -12.73
CA GLU A 633 27.56 -4.97 -12.94
C GLU A 633 27.28 -4.17 -11.66
N VAL A 634 26.16 -4.40 -10.97
CA VAL A 634 25.86 -3.76 -9.67
C VAL A 634 26.96 -4.03 -8.64
N ILE A 635 27.47 -5.26 -8.57
CA ILE A 635 28.59 -5.60 -7.66
C ILE A 635 29.87 -4.86 -8.08
N ASP A 636 30.15 -4.77 -9.38
CA ASP A 636 31.33 -4.06 -9.89
C ASP A 636 31.23 -2.55 -9.63
N ASP A 637 30.06 -1.95 -9.81
CA ASP A 637 29.79 -0.53 -9.51
C ASP A 637 30.02 -0.22 -8.04
N TYR A 638 29.51 -1.06 -7.14
CA TYR A 638 29.75 -0.91 -5.71
C TYR A 638 31.22 -1.14 -5.36
N ALA A 639 31.90 -2.12 -5.97
CA ALA A 639 33.33 -2.34 -5.75
C ALA A 639 34.17 -1.14 -6.24
N ALA A 640 33.82 -0.54 -7.38
CA ALA A 640 34.45 0.67 -7.90
C ALA A 640 34.19 1.89 -6.99
N LEU A 641 32.97 2.03 -6.48
CA LEU A 641 32.61 3.06 -5.50
C LEU A 641 33.33 2.85 -4.16
N LEU A 642 33.73 1.62 -3.81
CA LEU A 642 34.43 1.30 -2.56
C LEU A 642 35.96 1.22 -2.70
N ASP A 643 36.53 1.32 -3.90
CA ASP A 643 37.93 0.96 -4.20
C ASP A 643 38.97 1.56 -3.23
N GLU A 644 38.82 2.85 -2.91
CA GLU A 644 39.68 3.55 -1.95
C GLU A 644 39.28 3.40 -0.47
N SER A 645 37.98 3.40 -0.18
CA SER A 645 37.45 3.45 1.19
C SER A 645 37.52 2.09 1.87
N GLN A 646 37.40 1.00 1.10
CA GLN A 646 37.64 -0.36 1.61
C GLN A 646 39.08 -0.50 2.15
N ALA A 647 40.08 0.10 1.49
CA ALA A 647 41.47 0.00 1.92
C ALA A 647 41.66 0.66 3.29
N ARG A 648 41.09 1.86 3.48
CA ARG A 648 41.08 2.55 4.78
C ARG A 648 40.29 1.77 5.83
N ASN A 649 39.13 1.22 5.46
CA ASN A 649 38.31 0.40 6.35
C ASN A 649 39.08 -0.81 6.88
N PHE A 650 39.77 -1.57 6.02
CA PHE A 650 40.52 -2.75 6.45
C PHE A 650 41.88 -2.41 7.09
N ALA A 651 42.42 -1.21 6.86
CA ALA A 651 43.54 -0.70 7.66
C ALA A 651 43.09 -0.41 9.11
N ARG A 652 41.88 0.14 9.30
CA ARG A 652 41.29 0.36 10.62
C ARG A 652 40.82 -0.94 11.29
N TRP A 653 40.24 -1.85 10.51
CA TRP A 653 39.67 -3.12 10.95
C TRP A 653 40.34 -4.29 10.19
N PRO A 654 41.52 -4.76 10.65
CA PRO A 654 42.34 -5.72 9.90
C PRO A 654 41.81 -7.16 10.01
N ILE A 655 40.71 -7.43 9.32
CA ILE A 655 39.99 -8.71 9.34
C ILE A 655 40.14 -9.54 8.05
N LEU A 656 40.73 -8.98 6.98
CA LEU A 656 41.10 -9.75 5.79
C LEU A 656 42.13 -10.84 6.16
N GLY A 657 41.99 -12.04 5.58
CA GLY A 657 42.80 -13.21 5.93
C GLY A 657 42.49 -13.81 7.30
N ARG A 658 41.48 -13.31 8.02
CA ARG A 658 41.07 -13.80 9.34
C ARG A 658 39.63 -14.28 9.31
N TYR A 659 39.36 -15.38 10.04
CA TYR A 659 38.01 -15.82 10.26
C TYR A 659 37.26 -14.83 11.17
N VAL A 660 36.10 -14.38 10.71
CA VAL A 660 35.11 -13.66 11.51
C VAL A 660 33.79 -14.39 11.28
N TRP A 661 33.08 -14.75 12.34
CA TRP A 661 31.82 -15.45 12.18
C TRP A 661 30.83 -14.60 11.35
N PRO A 662 30.14 -15.17 10.35
CA PRO A 662 30.07 -16.58 9.96
C PRO A 662 30.80 -16.92 8.64
N ASN A 663 31.90 -16.24 8.28
CA ASN A 663 32.49 -16.36 6.95
C ASN A 663 32.92 -17.81 6.60
N TRP A 664 32.40 -18.36 5.51
CA TRP A 664 32.92 -19.59 4.91
C TRP A 664 34.22 -19.32 4.15
N TYR A 665 34.15 -18.42 3.16
CA TYR A 665 35.32 -17.99 2.42
C TYR A 665 36.10 -16.93 3.20
N ILE A 666 37.40 -17.16 3.40
CA ILE A 666 38.27 -16.24 4.11
C ILE A 666 39.20 -15.58 3.10
N ALA A 667 38.71 -14.54 2.44
CA ALA A 667 39.49 -13.76 1.48
C ALA A 667 40.72 -13.11 2.13
N ASN A 668 41.89 -13.23 1.50
CA ASN A 668 43.12 -12.53 1.94
C ASN A 668 43.13 -11.07 1.48
N THR A 669 42.34 -10.73 0.48
CA THR A 669 42.22 -9.38 -0.09
C THR A 669 40.77 -9.06 -0.38
N TYR A 670 40.41 -7.77 -0.41
CA TYR A 670 39.06 -7.33 -0.79
C TYR A 670 38.66 -7.82 -2.19
N ARG A 671 39.57 -7.73 -3.17
CA ARG A 671 39.32 -8.21 -4.54
C ARG A 671 38.96 -9.70 -4.59
N GLN A 672 39.61 -10.54 -3.77
CA GLN A 672 39.27 -11.96 -3.68
C GLN A 672 37.85 -12.19 -3.14
N GLU A 673 37.39 -11.38 -2.19
CA GLU A 673 36.02 -11.45 -1.68
C GLU A 673 35.00 -11.12 -2.77
N ILE A 674 35.25 -10.08 -3.58
CA ILE A 674 34.37 -9.71 -4.69
C ILE A 674 34.34 -10.79 -5.76
N VAL A 675 35.50 -11.35 -6.14
CA VAL A 675 35.57 -12.46 -7.10
C VAL A 675 34.82 -13.70 -6.59
N TRP A 676 34.94 -14.03 -5.30
CA TRP A 676 34.19 -15.13 -4.68
C TRP A 676 32.68 -14.91 -4.78
N MET A 677 32.20 -13.74 -4.33
CA MET A 677 30.79 -13.39 -4.35
C MET A 677 30.18 -13.44 -5.76
N LYS A 678 30.89 -12.90 -6.76
CA LYS A 678 30.47 -12.93 -8.17
C LYS A 678 30.43 -14.35 -8.74
N GLY A 679 31.45 -15.16 -8.47
CA GLY A 679 31.50 -16.56 -8.91
C GLY A 679 30.35 -17.37 -8.30
N TRP A 680 30.13 -17.21 -6.98
CA TRP A 680 29.02 -17.84 -6.28
C TRP A 680 27.66 -17.46 -6.88
N LEU A 681 27.42 -16.16 -7.12
CA LEU A 681 26.15 -15.69 -7.69
C LEU A 681 25.92 -16.19 -9.11
N THR A 682 26.97 -16.24 -9.93
CA THR A 682 26.90 -16.76 -11.30
C THR A 682 26.48 -18.23 -11.31
N GLU A 683 27.13 -19.06 -10.48
CA GLU A 683 26.77 -20.48 -10.33
C GLU A 683 25.36 -20.66 -9.76
N ARG A 684 24.95 -19.80 -8.82
CA ARG A 684 23.61 -19.84 -8.21
C ARG A 684 22.51 -19.54 -9.22
N LEU A 685 22.67 -18.49 -10.03
CA LEU A 685 21.71 -18.10 -11.05
C LEU A 685 21.52 -19.21 -12.09
N ALA A 686 22.62 -19.75 -12.62
CA ALA A 686 22.58 -20.85 -13.57
C ALA A 686 21.91 -22.10 -12.98
N TRP A 687 22.22 -22.44 -11.72
CA TRP A 687 21.58 -23.55 -11.03
C TRP A 687 20.07 -23.33 -10.84
N MET A 688 19.65 -22.11 -10.48
CA MET A 688 18.22 -21.80 -10.32
C MET A 688 17.46 -21.82 -11.65
N ASP A 689 18.06 -21.30 -12.73
CA ASP A 689 17.50 -21.36 -14.08
C ASP A 689 17.16 -22.82 -14.46
N ASP A 690 18.13 -23.73 -14.30
CA ASP A 690 17.94 -25.16 -14.59
C ASP A 690 16.88 -25.80 -13.68
N ARG A 691 16.93 -25.51 -12.37
CA ARG A 691 16.05 -26.18 -11.40
C ARG A 691 14.62 -25.72 -11.49
N ILE A 692 14.40 -24.43 -11.73
CA ILE A 692 13.04 -23.92 -11.89
C ILE A 692 12.41 -24.46 -13.18
N ALA A 693 13.20 -24.53 -14.26
CA ALA A 693 12.79 -25.14 -15.52
C ALA A 693 12.36 -26.62 -15.38
N ILE A 694 13.04 -27.37 -14.50
CA ILE A 694 12.81 -28.81 -14.30
C ILE A 694 11.72 -29.08 -13.26
N GLU A 695 11.72 -28.36 -12.14
CA GLU A 695 10.91 -28.70 -10.96
C GLU A 695 9.54 -28.00 -10.98
N TYR A 696 9.42 -26.80 -11.57
CA TYR A 696 8.18 -26.01 -11.50
C TYR A 696 7.49 -25.88 -12.85
N ALA A 697 8.15 -25.28 -13.84
CA ALA A 697 7.62 -25.14 -15.20
C ALA A 697 8.77 -24.94 -16.18
N ALA A 698 8.65 -25.50 -17.39
CA ALA A 698 9.66 -25.35 -18.44
C ALA A 698 9.96 -23.86 -18.72
N ALA A 699 11.16 -23.58 -19.23
CA ALA A 699 11.54 -22.26 -19.68
C ALA A 699 10.53 -21.73 -20.72
N PRO A 700 10.23 -20.42 -20.71
CA PRO A 700 9.22 -19.83 -21.58
C PRO A 700 9.71 -19.79 -23.05
N PRO A 701 8.80 -19.65 -24.03
CA PRO A 701 9.19 -19.37 -25.41
C PRO A 701 10.04 -18.11 -25.50
N ALA A 702 11.15 -18.16 -26.25
CA ALA A 702 12.00 -17.03 -26.56
C ALA A 702 11.47 -16.29 -27.79
N PHE A 703 11.50 -14.96 -27.76
CA PHE A 703 11.22 -14.11 -28.91
C PHE A 703 12.52 -13.74 -29.60
N ASN A 704 12.52 -13.59 -30.93
CA ASN A 704 13.66 -13.06 -31.68
C ASN A 704 14.03 -11.62 -31.27
N GLN A 705 13.07 -10.89 -30.70
CA GLN A 705 13.25 -9.60 -30.05
C GLN A 705 12.32 -9.50 -28.84
N GLN A 706 12.83 -9.04 -27.70
CA GLN A 706 12.03 -8.91 -26.46
C GLN A 706 11.32 -7.54 -26.40
N GLY A 707 10.33 -7.33 -27.28
CA GLY A 707 9.51 -6.11 -27.29
C GLY A 707 10.27 -4.84 -27.74
N GLY A 708 9.71 -3.68 -27.36
CA GLY A 708 10.21 -2.36 -27.71
C GLY A 708 9.65 -1.84 -29.05
N HIS A 709 10.23 -0.74 -29.53
CA HIS A 709 9.86 -0.13 -30.80
C HIS A 709 10.27 -0.97 -32.00
N VAL A 710 9.34 -1.17 -32.93
CA VAL A 710 9.56 -1.89 -34.19
C VAL A 710 8.82 -1.19 -35.34
N GLU A 711 9.30 -1.40 -36.56
CA GLU A 711 8.62 -0.90 -37.76
C GLU A 711 7.35 -1.72 -38.08
N THR A 712 6.39 -1.10 -38.77
CA THR A 712 5.20 -1.80 -39.30
C THR A 712 5.61 -2.97 -40.19
N GLY A 713 5.04 -4.15 -39.94
CA GLY A 713 5.41 -5.38 -40.62
C GLY A 713 6.56 -6.14 -39.96
N PHE A 714 6.97 -5.78 -38.74
CA PHE A 714 7.98 -6.51 -37.98
C PHE A 714 7.59 -7.98 -37.84
N VAL A 715 8.55 -8.87 -38.14
CA VAL A 715 8.31 -10.31 -38.12
C VAL A 715 8.76 -10.89 -36.77
N LEU A 716 7.78 -11.15 -35.90
CA LEU A 716 7.99 -11.82 -34.62
C LEU A 716 8.13 -13.32 -34.83
N ALA A 717 9.29 -13.85 -34.45
CA ALA A 717 9.55 -15.28 -34.41
C ALA A 717 9.68 -15.76 -32.95
N MET A 718 9.06 -16.90 -32.65
CA MET A 718 9.10 -17.54 -31.34
C MET A 718 9.76 -18.92 -31.43
N ASP A 719 10.63 -19.23 -30.48
CA ASP A 719 11.26 -20.56 -30.35
C ASP A 719 11.11 -21.06 -28.91
N GLY A 720 10.89 -22.36 -28.73
CA GLY A 720 10.60 -22.90 -27.41
C GLY A 720 10.27 -24.38 -27.41
N PRO A 721 10.20 -25.00 -26.22
CA PRO A 721 9.85 -26.41 -26.12
C PRO A 721 8.38 -26.66 -26.46
N GLY A 722 8.01 -27.84 -26.96
CA GLY A 722 6.61 -28.22 -27.17
C GLY A 722 5.83 -27.31 -28.12
N THR A 723 4.52 -27.18 -27.89
CA THR A 723 3.63 -26.35 -28.74
C THR A 723 3.44 -24.97 -28.13
N ILE A 724 3.85 -23.92 -28.83
CA ILE A 724 3.72 -22.53 -28.36
C ILE A 724 2.29 -22.02 -28.62
N HIS A 725 1.71 -21.39 -27.62
CA HIS A 725 0.45 -20.66 -27.67
C HIS A 725 0.70 -19.20 -27.25
N TYR A 726 0.02 -18.26 -27.90
CA TYR A 726 0.19 -16.84 -27.63
C TYR A 726 -1.12 -16.06 -27.72
N THR A 727 -1.09 -14.85 -27.20
CA THR A 727 -2.12 -13.81 -27.32
C THR A 727 -1.43 -12.51 -27.71
N LEU A 728 -2.15 -11.59 -28.36
CA LEU A 728 -1.63 -10.29 -28.80
C LEU A 728 -2.21 -9.10 -28.01
N ASP A 729 -3.16 -9.36 -27.13
CA ASP A 729 -3.87 -8.36 -26.31
C ASP A 729 -3.42 -8.36 -24.84
N GLY A 730 -2.38 -9.12 -24.50
CA GLY A 730 -1.84 -9.13 -23.15
C GLY A 730 -2.54 -10.07 -22.17
N SER A 731 -3.46 -10.91 -22.60
CA SER A 731 -4.02 -11.96 -21.75
C SER A 731 -3.10 -13.18 -21.60
N ASP A 732 -3.21 -13.93 -20.51
CA ASP A 732 -2.38 -15.14 -20.33
C ASP A 732 -2.88 -16.27 -21.26
N PRO A 733 -2.03 -16.88 -22.11
CA PRO A 733 -2.42 -18.00 -23.00
C PRO A 733 -3.00 -19.24 -22.29
N ARG A 734 -2.86 -19.35 -20.96
CA ARG A 734 -3.52 -20.40 -20.17
C ARG A 734 -5.02 -20.25 -20.07
N SER A 735 -5.57 -19.10 -20.46
CA SER A 735 -7.02 -18.86 -20.57
C SER A 735 -7.73 -19.81 -21.55
N LEU A 736 -6.99 -20.75 -22.17
CA LEU A 736 -7.51 -21.96 -22.83
C LEU A 736 -8.45 -22.83 -21.98
N THR A 737 -8.68 -22.51 -20.71
CA THR A 737 -9.83 -23.02 -19.97
C THR A 737 -11.03 -22.10 -20.17
N ALA A 738 -11.99 -22.58 -20.97
CA ALA A 738 -13.29 -21.97 -21.26
C ALA A 738 -13.78 -20.98 -20.18
N SER A 739 -13.75 -19.68 -20.48
CA SER A 739 -14.46 -18.65 -19.72
C SER A 739 -15.93 -18.68 -20.14
N ASP A 740 -16.60 -19.73 -19.69
CA ASP A 740 -18.02 -19.95 -19.89
C ASP A 740 -18.75 -19.52 -18.62
N THR A 741 -19.60 -18.49 -18.68
CA THR A 741 -20.53 -18.25 -17.56
C THR A 741 -21.61 -19.31 -17.63
N VAL A 742 -21.60 -20.22 -16.66
CA VAL A 742 -22.50 -21.38 -16.60
C VAL A 742 -23.83 -20.97 -15.95
N HIS A 743 -24.84 -20.66 -16.76
CA HIS A 743 -26.19 -20.40 -16.30
C HIS A 743 -26.98 -21.71 -16.17
N ARG A 744 -27.29 -22.13 -14.94
CA ARG A 744 -28.12 -23.32 -14.69
C ARG A 744 -29.58 -22.94 -14.49
N THR A 745 -30.45 -23.45 -15.36
CA THR A 745 -31.91 -23.30 -15.25
C THR A 745 -32.54 -24.65 -14.88
N VAL A 746 -33.25 -24.72 -13.76
CA VAL A 746 -34.03 -25.91 -13.38
C VAL A 746 -35.33 -25.92 -14.18
N LEU A 747 -35.44 -26.83 -15.15
CA LEU A 747 -36.64 -27.00 -16.01
C LEU A 747 -37.74 -27.80 -15.31
N ILE A 748 -37.34 -28.81 -14.57
CA ILE A 748 -38.22 -29.62 -13.72
C ILE A 748 -37.56 -29.71 -12.35
N PRO A 749 -38.08 -29.01 -11.32
CA PRO A 749 -37.62 -29.24 -9.95
C PRO A 749 -38.05 -30.62 -9.47
N GLU A 750 -37.34 -31.18 -8.48
CA GLU A 750 -37.67 -32.50 -7.90
C GLU A 750 -39.12 -32.56 -7.39
N SER A 751 -39.63 -31.46 -6.85
CA SER A 751 -40.99 -31.29 -6.33
C SER A 751 -42.06 -30.99 -7.40
N ALA A 752 -41.70 -31.01 -8.68
CA ALA A 752 -42.62 -30.68 -9.78
C ALA A 752 -43.91 -31.52 -9.71
N PRO A 753 -45.09 -30.92 -9.94
CA PRO A 753 -46.34 -31.66 -10.01
C PRO A 753 -46.25 -32.81 -11.02
N LYS A 754 -46.61 -34.02 -10.60
CA LYS A 754 -46.50 -35.22 -11.42
C LYS A 754 -47.69 -36.16 -11.23
N ARG A 755 -47.98 -36.95 -12.26
CA ARG A 755 -49.06 -37.94 -12.31
C ARG A 755 -48.47 -39.33 -12.26
N VAL A 756 -48.99 -40.18 -11.37
CA VAL A 756 -48.42 -41.49 -11.06
C VAL A 756 -49.46 -42.60 -11.22
N HIS A 757 -49.07 -43.70 -11.86
CA HIS A 757 -49.91 -44.86 -12.04
C HIS A 757 -49.12 -46.16 -11.93
N VAL A 758 -49.60 -47.06 -11.07
CA VAL A 758 -49.14 -48.45 -10.99
C VAL A 758 -50.06 -49.29 -11.88
N PRO A 759 -49.61 -49.76 -13.04
CA PRO A 759 -50.48 -50.39 -14.02
C PRO A 759 -50.94 -51.78 -13.56
N THR A 760 -52.20 -52.12 -13.83
CA THR A 760 -52.78 -53.47 -13.61
C THR A 760 -53.03 -54.22 -14.92
N GLY A 761 -52.72 -53.59 -16.06
CA GLY A 761 -52.76 -54.13 -17.41
C GLY A 761 -51.98 -53.23 -18.38
N PRO A 762 -51.93 -53.58 -19.68
CA PRO A 762 -51.28 -52.75 -20.69
C PRO A 762 -51.84 -51.32 -20.72
N VAL A 763 -50.94 -50.33 -20.79
CA VAL A 763 -51.29 -48.91 -20.96
C VAL A 763 -50.87 -48.49 -22.37
N ASP A 764 -51.69 -47.67 -23.01
CA ASP A 764 -51.40 -47.12 -24.34
C ASP A 764 -50.09 -46.33 -24.33
N ASP A 765 -49.19 -46.61 -25.28
CA ASP A 765 -47.84 -46.03 -25.38
C ASP A 765 -47.83 -44.49 -25.46
N ALA A 766 -48.95 -43.83 -25.77
CA ALA A 766 -49.08 -42.38 -25.77
C ALA A 766 -48.78 -41.73 -24.41
N TRP A 767 -48.83 -42.49 -23.30
CA TRP A 767 -48.47 -41.98 -21.96
C TRP A 767 -47.04 -41.42 -21.89
N ARG A 768 -46.14 -41.93 -22.75
CA ARG A 768 -44.73 -41.50 -22.85
C ARG A 768 -44.56 -40.10 -23.44
N GLY A 769 -45.60 -39.54 -24.09
CA GLY A 769 -45.55 -38.30 -24.86
C GLY A 769 -46.55 -37.20 -24.45
N GLY A 770 -46.57 -36.11 -25.23
CA GLY A 770 -47.31 -34.87 -24.96
C GLY A 770 -48.76 -34.80 -25.47
N THR A 771 -49.58 -33.99 -24.76
CA THR A 771 -50.98 -33.53 -24.92
C THR A 771 -52.12 -34.48 -25.32
N ALA A 772 -51.87 -35.64 -25.93
CA ALA A 772 -52.94 -36.53 -26.41
C ALA A 772 -53.31 -37.70 -25.45
N PHE A 773 -52.65 -37.78 -24.28
CA PHE A 773 -52.91 -38.80 -23.27
C PHE A 773 -53.59 -38.18 -22.03
N ASP A 774 -54.77 -38.69 -21.69
CA ASP A 774 -55.52 -38.29 -20.50
C ASP A 774 -55.06 -39.11 -19.28
N ASP A 775 -54.27 -38.48 -18.41
CA ASP A 775 -53.82 -39.04 -17.14
C ASP A 775 -54.59 -38.48 -15.94
N SER A 776 -55.77 -37.88 -16.14
CA SER A 776 -56.52 -37.27 -15.03
C SER A 776 -56.90 -38.28 -13.95
N ALA A 777 -57.02 -39.56 -14.32
CA ALA A 777 -57.28 -40.69 -13.42
C ALA A 777 -56.04 -41.19 -12.66
N TRP A 778 -54.84 -40.70 -13.00
CA TRP A 778 -53.60 -41.03 -12.30
C TRP A 778 -53.44 -40.16 -11.05
N SER A 779 -52.77 -40.71 -10.03
CA SER A 779 -52.56 -40.03 -8.75
C SER A 779 -51.73 -38.76 -8.96
N LEU A 780 -52.26 -37.61 -8.56
CA LEU A 780 -51.52 -36.36 -8.56
C LEU A 780 -50.62 -36.27 -7.33
N VAL A 781 -49.36 -35.91 -7.55
CA VAL A 781 -48.37 -35.66 -6.51
C VAL A 781 -47.88 -34.23 -6.66
N THR A 782 -47.87 -33.49 -5.57
CA THR A 782 -47.37 -32.10 -5.49
C THR A 782 -46.64 -31.90 -4.18
N GLY A 783 -45.55 -31.13 -4.18
CA GLY A 783 -44.81 -30.79 -2.97
C GLY A 783 -43.46 -31.49 -2.86
N SER A 784 -42.72 -31.12 -1.81
CA SER A 784 -41.38 -31.64 -1.50
C SER A 784 -41.49 -32.82 -0.52
N PRO A 785 -40.61 -33.84 -0.58
CA PRO A 785 -39.43 -34.02 -1.45
C PRO A 785 -39.71 -34.37 -2.93
N GLY A 786 -40.91 -34.81 -3.28
CA GLY A 786 -41.34 -35.09 -4.65
C GLY A 786 -41.13 -36.53 -5.13
N GLY A 787 -40.45 -37.40 -4.38
CA GLY A 787 -40.23 -38.79 -4.78
C GLY A 787 -41.51 -39.65 -4.77
N VAL A 788 -41.52 -40.67 -5.62
CA VAL A 788 -42.57 -41.69 -5.71
C VAL A 788 -41.93 -43.01 -5.33
N GLY A 789 -42.45 -43.70 -4.32
CA GLY A 789 -41.74 -44.84 -3.77
C GLY A 789 -42.50 -45.59 -2.71
N PHE A 790 -41.84 -46.56 -2.08
CA PHE A 790 -42.22 -47.10 -0.77
C PHE A 790 -40.96 -47.64 -0.09
N GLU A 791 -41.03 -47.78 1.22
CA GLU A 791 -39.96 -48.36 2.04
C GLU A 791 -40.61 -49.26 3.11
N ARG A 792 -40.19 -50.52 3.19
CA ARG A 792 -40.72 -51.50 4.18
C ARG A 792 -39.69 -51.88 5.23
N SER A 793 -38.48 -51.35 5.11
CA SER A 793 -37.37 -51.47 6.04
C SER A 793 -36.98 -50.09 6.57
N VAL A 794 -35.83 -49.54 6.14
CA VAL A 794 -35.36 -48.20 6.47
C VAL A 794 -34.51 -47.66 5.31
N GLY A 795 -34.75 -46.41 4.87
CA GLY A 795 -33.95 -45.82 3.79
C GLY A 795 -34.61 -44.59 3.15
N TYR A 796 -35.65 -44.82 2.36
CA TYR A 796 -36.21 -43.80 1.45
C TYR A 796 -37.32 -42.93 2.02
N GLU A 797 -37.75 -43.12 3.28
CA GLU A 797 -38.96 -42.49 3.82
C GLU A 797 -38.95 -40.96 3.75
N HIS A 798 -37.76 -40.36 3.88
CA HIS A 798 -37.54 -38.91 3.82
C HIS A 798 -37.52 -38.34 2.39
N LEU A 799 -37.52 -39.19 1.36
CA LEU A 799 -37.51 -38.83 -0.06
C LEU A 799 -38.88 -39.05 -0.74
N ILE A 800 -39.80 -39.76 -0.08
CA ILE A 800 -41.08 -40.17 -0.66
C ILE A 800 -42.18 -39.15 -0.34
N THR A 801 -42.89 -38.69 -1.37
CA THR A 801 -44.12 -37.88 -1.24
C THR A 801 -45.37 -38.68 -1.59
N LEU A 802 -45.28 -39.63 -2.53
CA LEU A 802 -46.35 -40.58 -2.79
C LEU A 802 -45.87 -42.00 -2.52
N ASP A 803 -46.47 -42.61 -1.50
CA ASP A 803 -46.31 -44.02 -1.20
C ASP A 803 -47.14 -44.87 -2.19
N VAL A 804 -46.49 -45.77 -2.94
CA VAL A 804 -47.12 -46.70 -3.89
C VAL A 804 -47.03 -48.16 -3.43
N GLY A 805 -46.61 -48.41 -2.20
CA GLY A 805 -46.33 -49.73 -1.64
C GLY A 805 -47.55 -50.66 -1.65
N ASP A 806 -48.73 -50.16 -1.29
CA ASP A 806 -49.98 -50.96 -1.32
C ASP A 806 -50.39 -51.40 -2.74
N ALA A 807 -49.98 -50.64 -3.75
CA ALA A 807 -50.28 -50.92 -5.15
C ALA A 807 -49.20 -51.80 -5.81
N MET A 808 -47.94 -51.67 -5.38
CA MET A 808 -46.80 -52.40 -5.96
C MET A 808 -46.45 -53.67 -5.18
N TYR A 809 -46.24 -53.60 -3.86
CA TYR A 809 -45.72 -54.74 -3.10
C TYR A 809 -46.64 -55.97 -3.17
N GLY A 810 -46.05 -57.10 -3.58
CA GLY A 810 -46.71 -58.38 -3.82
C GLY A 810 -47.63 -58.41 -5.05
N ARG A 811 -47.66 -57.35 -5.87
CA ARG A 811 -48.66 -57.17 -6.95
C ARG A 811 -48.06 -56.75 -8.29
N GLN A 812 -47.18 -55.76 -8.28
CA GLN A 812 -46.62 -55.11 -9.45
C GLN A 812 -45.19 -54.62 -9.16
N ARG A 813 -44.36 -54.57 -10.21
CA ARG A 813 -42.95 -54.17 -10.20
C ARG A 813 -42.66 -53.01 -11.15
N SER A 814 -43.70 -52.31 -11.60
CA SER A 814 -43.63 -51.18 -12.52
C SER A 814 -44.47 -50.01 -11.98
N CYS A 815 -43.98 -48.79 -12.16
CA CYS A 815 -44.68 -47.56 -11.87
C CYS A 815 -44.43 -46.54 -12.99
N TYR A 816 -45.50 -45.89 -13.45
CA TYR A 816 -45.46 -44.87 -14.49
C TYR A 816 -45.63 -43.49 -13.90
N ILE A 817 -44.74 -42.58 -14.28
CA ILE A 817 -44.71 -41.20 -13.78
C ILE A 817 -44.69 -40.27 -14.98
N ARG A 818 -45.56 -39.24 -14.98
CA ARG A 818 -45.59 -38.17 -15.98
C ARG A 818 -45.41 -36.82 -15.30
N ILE A 819 -44.45 -36.04 -15.77
CA ILE A 819 -44.12 -34.71 -15.23
C ILE A 819 -44.28 -33.68 -16.34
N PRO A 820 -45.43 -32.98 -16.43
CA PRO A 820 -45.64 -31.94 -17.42
C PRO A 820 -44.88 -30.65 -17.04
N PHE A 821 -44.30 -29.96 -18.02
CA PHE A 821 -43.61 -28.69 -17.80
C PHE A 821 -43.64 -27.79 -19.05
N ASN A 822 -43.45 -26.48 -18.82
CA ASN A 822 -43.37 -25.45 -19.86
C ASN A 822 -42.04 -24.70 -19.75
N LEU A 823 -41.57 -24.12 -20.86
CA LEU A 823 -40.36 -23.29 -20.91
C LEU A 823 -40.76 -21.82 -20.97
N ALA A 824 -40.06 -20.96 -20.23
CA ALA A 824 -40.38 -19.54 -20.11
C ALA A 824 -39.95 -18.70 -21.34
N GLU A 825 -38.87 -19.07 -22.03
CA GLU A 825 -38.27 -18.36 -23.17
C GLU A 825 -38.05 -19.32 -24.37
N PRO A 826 -37.83 -18.84 -25.62
CA PRO A 826 -37.50 -19.75 -26.73
C PRO A 826 -36.23 -20.53 -26.40
N ALA A 827 -36.15 -21.78 -26.85
CA ALA A 827 -35.00 -22.65 -26.59
C ALA A 827 -33.72 -21.97 -27.13
N ALA A 828 -32.97 -21.30 -26.26
CA ALA A 828 -31.54 -21.14 -26.45
C ALA A 828 -30.97 -22.57 -26.57
N GLN A 829 -30.07 -22.79 -27.53
CA GLN A 829 -29.29 -24.03 -27.56
C GLN A 829 -28.63 -24.17 -26.19
N PHE A 830 -28.94 -25.26 -25.49
CA PHE A 830 -28.37 -25.50 -24.17
C PHE A 830 -27.07 -26.25 -24.38
N ASP A 831 -25.95 -25.73 -23.87
CA ASP A 831 -24.67 -26.42 -23.97
C ASP A 831 -24.67 -27.74 -23.17
N LYS A 832 -25.55 -27.86 -22.15
CA LYS A 832 -25.83 -29.14 -21.47
C LYS A 832 -27.29 -29.25 -21.04
N LEU A 833 -27.89 -30.43 -21.22
CA LEU A 833 -29.20 -30.79 -20.65
C LEU A 833 -29.01 -32.04 -19.78
N THR A 834 -29.34 -31.96 -18.51
CA THR A 834 -29.07 -33.03 -17.53
C THR A 834 -30.35 -33.57 -16.90
N LEU A 835 -30.60 -34.87 -17.04
CA LEU A 835 -31.57 -35.60 -16.22
C LEU A 835 -30.88 -35.98 -14.91
N ARG A 836 -31.40 -35.45 -13.80
CA ARG A 836 -30.98 -35.83 -12.45
C ARG A 836 -32.02 -36.82 -11.93
N ILE A 837 -31.65 -38.05 -11.63
CA ILE A 837 -32.60 -39.07 -11.18
C ILE A 837 -32.05 -39.90 -10.02
N ARG A 838 -32.88 -40.11 -9.01
CA ARG A 838 -32.77 -41.12 -7.96
C ARG A 838 -33.65 -42.29 -8.34
N TYR A 839 -33.14 -43.50 -8.30
CA TYR A 839 -33.90 -44.70 -8.59
C TYR A 839 -33.43 -45.86 -7.75
N ASP A 840 -34.36 -46.71 -7.34
CA ASP A 840 -34.06 -47.91 -6.56
C ASP A 840 -33.46 -49.01 -7.45
N ASP A 841 -34.25 -49.80 -8.16
CA ASP A 841 -33.73 -50.92 -8.96
C ASP A 841 -33.46 -50.54 -10.44
N GLY A 842 -34.36 -49.81 -11.11
CA GLY A 842 -34.17 -49.42 -12.51
C GLY A 842 -35.25 -48.49 -13.09
N PHE A 843 -34.96 -47.92 -14.25
CA PHE A 843 -35.92 -47.04 -14.94
C PHE A 843 -35.68 -46.94 -16.46
N VAL A 844 -36.71 -46.46 -17.17
CA VAL A 844 -36.61 -45.91 -18.52
C VAL A 844 -37.29 -44.54 -18.56
N ALA A 845 -36.57 -43.50 -18.98
CA ALA A 845 -37.05 -42.13 -19.07
C ALA A 845 -37.27 -41.71 -20.53
N TYR A 846 -38.35 -40.97 -20.76
CA TYR A 846 -38.76 -40.46 -22.06
C TYR A 846 -39.01 -38.96 -21.98
N LEU A 847 -38.53 -38.22 -22.98
CA LEU A 847 -38.89 -36.82 -23.20
C LEU A 847 -39.77 -36.72 -24.44
N ASN A 848 -41.00 -36.25 -24.25
CA ASN A 848 -41.97 -36.06 -25.35
C ASN A 848 -42.16 -37.30 -26.26
N GLY A 849 -42.10 -38.50 -25.67
CA GLY A 849 -42.30 -39.78 -26.35
C GLY A 849 -41.01 -40.46 -26.85
N THR A 850 -39.87 -39.77 -26.81
CA THR A 850 -38.56 -40.33 -27.19
C THR A 850 -37.80 -40.75 -25.94
N GLU A 851 -37.21 -41.93 -25.95
CA GLU A 851 -36.38 -42.39 -24.85
C GLU A 851 -35.08 -41.59 -24.74
N ILE A 852 -34.76 -41.13 -23.54
CA ILE A 852 -33.59 -40.27 -23.27
C ILE A 852 -32.56 -40.93 -22.33
N ALA A 853 -32.98 -41.87 -21.48
CA ALA A 853 -32.10 -42.57 -20.56
C ALA A 853 -32.74 -43.86 -20.05
N ARG A 854 -31.91 -44.85 -19.69
CA ARG A 854 -32.34 -46.07 -19.01
C ARG A 854 -31.25 -46.60 -18.07
N ARG A 855 -31.65 -47.29 -17.01
CA ARG A 855 -30.77 -48.08 -16.13
C ARG A 855 -31.46 -49.38 -15.77
N ASN A 856 -30.71 -50.49 -15.80
CA ASN A 856 -31.18 -51.83 -15.42
C ASN A 856 -32.46 -52.31 -16.13
N VAL A 857 -32.76 -51.87 -17.37
CA VAL A 857 -33.91 -52.34 -18.15
C VAL A 857 -33.49 -52.79 -19.55
N ALA A 858 -33.70 -54.07 -19.86
CA ALA A 858 -33.39 -54.67 -21.15
C ALA A 858 -34.58 -54.63 -22.13
N GLY A 859 -34.29 -54.40 -23.41
CA GLY A 859 -35.30 -54.40 -24.48
C GLY A 859 -36.34 -53.28 -24.34
N VAL A 860 -37.50 -53.48 -24.98
CA VAL A 860 -38.66 -52.59 -24.84
C VAL A 860 -39.49 -53.08 -23.64
N PRO A 861 -39.63 -52.29 -22.55
CA PRO A 861 -40.28 -52.78 -21.35
C PRO A 861 -41.80 -52.92 -21.54
N ALA A 862 -42.34 -54.09 -21.21
CA ALA A 862 -43.78 -54.31 -21.08
C ALA A 862 -44.34 -53.58 -19.84
N TRP A 863 -45.66 -53.43 -19.73
CA TRP A 863 -46.31 -52.70 -18.62
C TRP A 863 -46.03 -53.23 -17.22
N ASN A 864 -45.61 -54.49 -17.12
CA ASN A 864 -45.21 -55.16 -15.89
C ASN A 864 -43.73 -55.59 -15.95
N ALA A 865 -42.88 -54.83 -16.65
CA ALA A 865 -41.44 -55.09 -16.70
C ALA A 865 -40.81 -55.00 -15.30
N GLY A 866 -39.71 -55.72 -15.12
CA GLY A 866 -38.86 -55.61 -13.93
C GLY A 866 -37.46 -55.19 -14.31
N ALA A 867 -36.71 -54.72 -13.32
CA ALA A 867 -35.30 -54.44 -13.48
C ALA A 867 -34.51 -55.75 -13.74
N ALA A 868 -33.42 -55.64 -14.50
CA ALA A 868 -32.51 -56.74 -14.79
C ALA A 868 -31.52 -57.00 -13.65
N ASP A 869 -31.27 -55.99 -12.82
CA ASP A 869 -30.39 -56.02 -11.65
C ASP A 869 -30.88 -55.00 -10.61
N GLN A 870 -30.33 -55.07 -9.41
CA GLN A 870 -30.58 -54.09 -8.33
C GLN A 870 -29.60 -52.92 -8.45
N ASN A 871 -29.99 -51.74 -7.98
CA ASN A 871 -29.04 -50.64 -7.74
C ASN A 871 -28.94 -50.40 -6.21
N PRO A 872 -27.73 -50.33 -5.62
CA PRO A 872 -27.57 -50.34 -4.17
C PRO A 872 -28.28 -49.17 -3.47
N ASP A 873 -28.89 -49.42 -2.32
CA ASP A 873 -29.77 -48.44 -1.65
C ASP A 873 -29.08 -47.10 -1.34
N LEU A 874 -27.78 -47.13 -1.01
CA LEU A 874 -26.99 -45.92 -0.80
C LEU A 874 -26.77 -45.11 -2.08
N GLU A 875 -26.67 -45.79 -3.23
CA GLU A 875 -26.55 -45.14 -4.56
C GLU A 875 -27.92 -44.63 -5.02
N ALA A 876 -29.01 -45.35 -4.72
CA ALA A 876 -30.39 -44.95 -5.00
C ALA A 876 -30.81 -43.63 -4.31
N MET A 877 -30.19 -43.30 -3.17
CA MET A 877 -30.43 -42.05 -2.42
C MET A 877 -29.72 -40.83 -3.03
N GLU A 878 -28.71 -41.03 -3.88
CA GLU A 878 -27.97 -39.96 -4.54
C GLU A 878 -28.49 -39.70 -5.95
N PHE A 879 -28.42 -38.45 -6.40
CA PHE A 879 -28.80 -38.14 -7.78
C PHE A 879 -27.74 -38.69 -8.74
N GLU A 880 -28.15 -39.59 -9.64
CA GLU A 880 -27.39 -39.83 -10.85
C GLU A 880 -27.64 -38.68 -11.84
N GLU A 881 -26.56 -38.06 -12.34
CA GLU A 881 -26.63 -37.00 -13.34
C GLU A 881 -26.31 -37.57 -14.73
N ILE A 882 -27.32 -37.63 -15.59
CA ILE A 882 -27.21 -38.17 -16.94
C ILE A 882 -27.28 -37.01 -17.93
N ASP A 883 -26.21 -36.84 -18.70
CA ASP A 883 -26.19 -35.89 -19.80
C ASP A 883 -27.07 -36.41 -20.95
N ILE A 884 -28.01 -35.57 -21.37
CA ILE A 884 -28.99 -35.83 -22.43
C ILE A 884 -29.03 -34.66 -23.42
N ALA A 885 -27.91 -33.92 -23.58
CA ALA A 885 -27.81 -32.77 -24.49
C ALA A 885 -28.28 -33.08 -25.92
N ASP A 886 -28.00 -34.27 -26.45
CA ASP A 886 -28.43 -34.71 -27.80
C ASP A 886 -29.95 -34.70 -28.02
N PHE A 887 -30.73 -34.60 -26.94
CA PHE A 887 -32.19 -34.63 -26.97
C PHE A 887 -32.83 -33.23 -26.81
N GLU A 888 -32.04 -32.16 -26.80
CA GLU A 888 -32.55 -30.78 -26.63
C GLU A 888 -33.60 -30.39 -27.68
N LEU A 889 -33.48 -30.89 -28.91
CA LEU A 889 -34.38 -30.59 -30.03
C LEU A 889 -35.79 -31.16 -29.84
N LEU A 890 -35.98 -32.03 -28.83
CA LEU A 890 -37.29 -32.54 -28.45
C LEU A 890 -38.08 -31.56 -27.58
N LEU A 891 -37.42 -30.58 -26.95
CA LEU A 891 -38.04 -29.59 -26.09
C LEU A 891 -38.92 -28.63 -26.89
N ARG A 892 -40.08 -28.32 -26.31
CA ARG A 892 -41.11 -27.44 -26.87
C ARG A 892 -41.31 -26.26 -25.94
N ARG A 893 -41.80 -25.13 -26.44
CA ARG A 893 -42.11 -23.97 -25.59
C ARG A 893 -43.15 -24.29 -24.50
N ALA A 894 -44.15 -25.11 -24.85
CA ALA A 894 -45.19 -25.55 -23.93
C ALA A 894 -45.60 -27.00 -24.23
N GLY A 895 -46.20 -27.65 -23.23
CA GLY A 895 -46.75 -29.01 -23.37
C GLY A 895 -45.68 -30.11 -23.39
N ASN A 896 -44.53 -29.89 -22.76
CA ASN A 896 -43.54 -30.96 -22.58
C ASN A 896 -43.98 -31.94 -21.50
N VAL A 897 -43.53 -33.19 -21.64
CA VAL A 897 -43.70 -34.25 -20.64
C VAL A 897 -42.39 -35.00 -20.51
N LEU A 898 -41.83 -35.05 -19.30
CA LEU A 898 -40.87 -36.07 -18.88
C LEU A 898 -41.67 -37.25 -18.32
N ALA A 899 -41.58 -38.40 -18.98
CA ALA A 899 -42.26 -39.63 -18.57
C ALA A 899 -41.23 -40.66 -18.11
N ILE A 900 -41.48 -41.34 -17.00
CA ILE A 900 -40.55 -42.32 -16.41
C ILE A 900 -41.31 -43.61 -16.13
N HIS A 901 -40.76 -44.72 -16.61
CA HIS A 901 -41.15 -46.09 -16.24
C HIS A 901 -40.13 -46.58 -15.21
N GLY A 902 -40.46 -46.44 -13.92
CA GLY A 902 -39.67 -47.03 -12.84
C GLY A 902 -40.01 -48.50 -12.64
N VAL A 903 -39.01 -49.33 -12.37
CA VAL A 903 -39.18 -50.77 -12.21
C VAL A 903 -38.39 -51.32 -11.05
N ASN A 904 -38.94 -52.36 -10.41
CA ASN A 904 -38.27 -53.20 -9.43
C ASN A 904 -37.83 -54.53 -10.03
N VAL A 905 -36.77 -55.13 -9.47
CA VAL A 905 -36.29 -56.45 -9.84
C VAL A 905 -37.37 -57.51 -9.58
N SER A 906 -38.15 -57.35 -8.50
CA SER A 906 -39.23 -58.26 -8.13
C SER A 906 -40.48 -57.54 -7.63
N ALA A 907 -41.64 -58.18 -7.71
CA ALA A 907 -42.87 -57.63 -7.14
C ALA A 907 -42.85 -57.61 -5.60
N THR A 908 -41.88 -58.26 -4.96
CA THR A 908 -41.71 -58.33 -3.51
C THR A 908 -40.46 -57.60 -3.03
N SER A 909 -39.88 -56.69 -3.82
CA SER A 909 -38.78 -55.83 -3.35
C SER A 909 -39.25 -55.06 -2.09
N SER A 910 -38.32 -54.85 -1.17
CA SER A 910 -38.56 -54.16 0.12
C SER A 910 -38.96 -52.70 -0.05
N ASP A 911 -38.57 -52.14 -1.19
CA ASP A 911 -38.47 -50.72 -1.44
C ASP A 911 -38.69 -50.41 -2.92
N PHE A 912 -38.92 -49.13 -3.21
CA PHE A 912 -38.98 -48.54 -4.54
C PHE A 912 -38.76 -47.04 -4.41
N LEU A 913 -38.02 -46.45 -5.34
CA LEU A 913 -37.84 -45.01 -5.41
C LEU A 913 -37.70 -44.59 -6.87
N ILE A 914 -38.42 -43.54 -7.25
CA ILE A 914 -38.11 -42.69 -8.40
C ILE A 914 -38.29 -41.23 -7.97
N SER A 915 -37.23 -40.44 -8.10
CA SER A 915 -37.27 -38.99 -7.97
C SER A 915 -36.44 -38.34 -9.05
N ALA A 916 -36.98 -37.35 -9.76
CA ALA A 916 -36.32 -36.80 -10.95
C ALA A 916 -36.43 -35.28 -11.02
N ALA A 917 -35.37 -34.67 -11.53
CA ALA A 917 -35.28 -33.27 -11.90
C ALA A 917 -34.62 -33.14 -13.29
N LEU A 918 -34.92 -32.06 -13.99
CA LEU A 918 -34.34 -31.74 -15.30
C LEU A 918 -33.70 -30.37 -15.23
N VAL A 919 -32.41 -30.27 -15.56
CA VAL A 919 -31.64 -29.03 -15.46
C VAL A 919 -30.99 -28.75 -16.81
N ALA A 920 -31.24 -27.56 -17.34
CA ALA A 920 -30.56 -27.04 -18.51
C ALA A 920 -29.42 -26.11 -18.09
N THR A 921 -28.33 -26.13 -18.84
CA THR A 921 -27.16 -25.30 -18.62
C THR A 921 -26.85 -24.57 -19.93
N VAL A 922 -26.74 -23.26 -19.86
CA VAL A 922 -26.21 -22.43 -20.94
C VAL A 922 -24.83 -21.96 -20.55
N VAL A 923 -23.90 -22.11 -21.46
CA VAL A 923 -22.57 -21.53 -21.39
C VAL A 923 -22.64 -20.21 -22.17
N GLU A 924 -22.61 -19.09 -21.45
CA GLU A 924 -22.37 -17.80 -22.10
C GLU A 924 -20.89 -17.70 -22.44
N ARG A 925 -20.58 -17.82 -23.73
CA ARG A 925 -19.26 -17.48 -24.28
C ARG A 925 -19.17 -15.97 -24.36
N ARG A 926 -18.17 -15.42 -23.69
CA ARG A 926 -17.84 -14.01 -23.72
C ARG A 926 -17.13 -13.68 -25.06
N ASP A 927 -17.72 -12.81 -25.88
CA ASP A 927 -17.10 -12.28 -27.12
C ASP A 927 -15.86 -11.39 -26.83
N ASP A 928 -15.60 -11.10 -25.55
CA ASP A 928 -14.45 -10.36 -25.01
C ASP A 928 -13.29 -11.26 -24.55
N VAL A 929 -13.31 -12.58 -24.83
CA VAL A 929 -12.15 -13.44 -24.55
C VAL A 929 -11.12 -13.34 -25.68
N PRO A 930 -9.89 -12.93 -25.38
CA PRO A 930 -8.73 -12.98 -26.26
C PRO A 930 -8.59 -14.27 -27.07
N ALA A 931 -8.37 -14.15 -28.37
CA ALA A 931 -8.05 -15.30 -29.21
C ALA A 931 -6.68 -15.86 -28.81
N VAL A 932 -6.68 -16.98 -28.07
CA VAL A 932 -5.44 -17.74 -27.85
C VAL A 932 -5.12 -18.50 -29.11
N GLU A 933 -3.98 -18.19 -29.72
CA GLU A 933 -3.54 -18.75 -30.98
C GLU A 933 -2.38 -19.73 -30.80
N GLN A 934 -2.39 -20.81 -31.58
CA GLN A 934 -1.23 -21.70 -31.67
C GLN A 934 -0.21 -21.09 -32.63
N TYR A 935 1.03 -20.95 -32.18
CA TYR A 935 2.13 -20.50 -33.02
C TYR A 935 2.51 -21.58 -34.06
N VAL A 936 2.28 -21.28 -35.33
CA VAL A 936 2.58 -22.16 -36.48
C VAL A 936 3.66 -21.61 -37.41
N GLY A 937 4.15 -20.40 -37.15
CA GLY A 937 5.19 -19.71 -37.92
C GLY A 937 5.28 -18.23 -37.56
N PRO A 938 6.28 -17.50 -38.12
CA PRO A 938 6.50 -16.09 -37.82
C PRO A 938 5.26 -15.21 -38.09
N LEU A 939 5.06 -14.21 -37.23
CA LEU A 939 3.89 -13.31 -37.24
C LEU A 939 4.32 -11.92 -37.71
N SER A 940 3.58 -11.31 -38.64
CA SER A 940 3.74 -9.89 -38.97
C SER A 940 2.99 -9.05 -37.94
N LEU A 941 3.67 -8.09 -37.33
CA LEU A 941 3.07 -7.12 -36.42
C LEU A 941 2.88 -5.79 -37.16
N ASP A 942 1.63 -5.46 -37.44
CA ASP A 942 1.27 -4.24 -38.18
C ASP A 942 0.70 -3.15 -37.26
N ARG A 943 0.54 -3.45 -35.95
CA ARG A 943 0.04 -2.54 -34.91
C ARG A 943 0.65 -2.89 -33.55
N SER A 944 0.58 -1.95 -32.61
CA SER A 944 1.10 -2.14 -31.26
C SER A 944 0.34 -3.26 -30.54
N VAL A 945 1.08 -4.20 -29.93
CA VAL A 945 0.51 -5.39 -29.29
C VAL A 945 1.24 -5.73 -27.99
N GLN A 946 0.50 -6.28 -27.03
CA GLN A 946 1.10 -6.93 -25.87
C GLN A 946 1.09 -8.44 -26.12
N VAL A 947 2.26 -8.98 -26.48
CA VAL A 947 2.41 -10.40 -26.76
C VAL A 947 2.65 -11.14 -25.46
N LYS A 948 1.82 -12.15 -25.16
CA LYS A 948 2.08 -13.13 -24.12
C LYS A 948 2.14 -14.52 -24.73
N ALA A 949 3.13 -15.32 -24.38
CA ALA A 949 3.35 -16.65 -24.95
C ALA A 949 3.77 -17.69 -23.91
N ARG A 950 3.27 -18.91 -24.09
CA ARG A 950 3.65 -20.11 -23.32
C ARG A 950 3.77 -21.32 -24.21
N SER A 951 4.61 -22.25 -23.82
CA SER A 951 4.73 -23.58 -24.40
C SER A 951 3.89 -24.59 -23.64
N LEU A 952 3.18 -25.46 -24.35
CA LEU A 952 2.54 -26.66 -23.80
C LEU A 952 3.49 -27.85 -24.01
N VAL A 953 4.11 -28.31 -22.92
CA VAL A 953 5.13 -29.38 -22.92
C VAL A 953 4.58 -30.57 -22.14
N GLY A 954 4.27 -31.68 -22.83
CA GLY A 954 3.75 -32.88 -22.17
C GLY A 954 2.44 -32.65 -21.40
N GLY A 955 1.62 -31.68 -21.83
CA GLY A 955 0.36 -31.32 -21.17
C GLY A 955 0.50 -30.32 -20.01
N SER A 956 1.70 -29.83 -19.73
CA SER A 956 1.94 -28.78 -18.72
C SER A 956 2.42 -27.49 -19.37
N TRP A 957 1.95 -26.35 -18.84
CA TRP A 957 2.35 -25.03 -19.32
C TRP A 957 3.77 -24.68 -18.86
N SER A 958 4.57 -24.12 -19.76
CA SER A 958 5.83 -23.44 -19.43
C SER A 958 5.55 -22.16 -18.63
N ALA A 959 6.61 -21.57 -18.09
CA ALA A 959 6.58 -20.19 -17.65
C ALA A 959 6.15 -19.24 -18.79
N LEU A 960 5.75 -18.03 -18.41
CA LEU A 960 5.30 -16.97 -19.31
C LEU A 960 6.48 -16.18 -19.91
N ASN A 961 6.43 -15.94 -21.22
CA ASN A 961 7.09 -14.78 -21.81
C ASN A 961 6.05 -13.71 -22.15
N ALA A 962 6.37 -12.45 -21.87
CA ALA A 962 5.52 -11.30 -22.15
C ALA A 962 6.39 -10.14 -22.66
N ALA A 963 5.93 -9.46 -23.70
CA ALA A 963 6.59 -8.26 -24.21
C ALA A 963 5.58 -7.35 -24.92
N THR A 964 5.74 -6.04 -24.79
CA THR A 964 5.00 -5.06 -25.59
C THR A 964 5.83 -4.67 -26.80
N PHE A 965 5.25 -4.74 -27.99
CA PHE A 965 5.84 -4.25 -29.24
C PHE A 965 5.10 -2.98 -29.65
N ALA A 966 5.78 -1.85 -29.61
CA ALA A 966 5.25 -0.59 -30.10
C ALA A 966 5.55 -0.50 -31.60
N VAL A 967 4.50 -0.49 -32.43
CA VAL A 967 4.66 -0.55 -33.89
C VAL A 967 4.46 0.84 -34.49
N GLY A 968 5.43 1.26 -35.31
CA GLY A 968 5.38 2.53 -36.04
C GLY A 968 5.82 3.75 -35.22
N PRO A 969 5.86 4.93 -35.84
CA PRO A 969 6.47 6.14 -35.27
C PRO A 969 5.49 6.94 -34.39
N VAL A 970 4.82 6.28 -33.43
CA VAL A 970 3.75 6.89 -32.61
C VAL A 970 4.27 8.09 -31.81
N ALA A 971 5.39 7.94 -31.10
CA ALA A 971 5.94 9.02 -30.27
C ALA A 971 6.44 10.21 -31.12
N GLU A 972 6.96 9.93 -32.31
CA GLU A 972 7.40 10.95 -33.25
C GLU A 972 6.23 11.71 -33.87
N SER A 973 5.06 11.06 -34.02
CA SER A 973 3.96 11.55 -34.86
C SER A 973 2.71 12.02 -34.10
N LEU A 974 2.45 11.53 -32.90
CA LEU A 974 1.24 11.89 -32.14
C LEU A 974 1.48 13.14 -31.28
N ARG A 975 0.56 14.12 -31.33
CA ARG A 975 0.66 15.36 -30.55
C ARG A 975 -0.66 15.72 -29.89
N ILE A 976 -0.61 16.27 -28.68
CA ILE A 976 -1.79 16.89 -28.06
C ILE A 976 -2.01 18.25 -28.73
N SER A 977 -3.17 18.46 -29.35
CA SER A 977 -3.49 19.69 -30.09
C SER A 977 -4.38 20.65 -29.31
N GLU A 978 -5.27 20.15 -28.44
CA GLU A 978 -6.25 20.97 -27.73
C GLU A 978 -6.62 20.37 -26.37
N ILE A 979 -6.82 21.22 -25.36
CA ILE A 979 -7.25 20.85 -24.01
C ILE A 979 -8.37 21.79 -23.54
N MET A 980 -9.52 21.23 -23.18
CA MET A 980 -10.59 21.94 -22.47
C MET A 980 -10.63 21.46 -21.01
N TYR A 981 -9.93 22.16 -20.13
CA TYR A 981 -9.82 21.79 -18.71
C TYR A 981 -10.88 22.46 -17.82
N HIS A 982 -11.42 23.63 -18.19
CA HIS A 982 -12.43 24.35 -17.41
C HIS A 982 -13.58 24.87 -18.29
N PRO A 983 -14.46 23.98 -18.78
CA PRO A 983 -15.62 24.36 -19.57
C PRO A 983 -16.60 25.27 -18.80
N VAL A 984 -17.23 26.22 -19.50
CA VAL A 984 -18.07 27.27 -18.89
C VAL A 984 -19.45 26.77 -18.39
N ASP A 985 -20.00 25.73 -19.03
CA ASP A 985 -21.36 25.28 -18.79
C ASP A 985 -21.41 24.04 -17.89
N ASP A 986 -20.96 22.89 -18.40
CA ASP A 986 -20.91 21.63 -17.66
C ASP A 986 -19.44 21.26 -17.38
N PRO A 987 -19.02 21.17 -16.11
CA PRO A 987 -17.66 20.77 -15.75
C PRO A 987 -17.29 19.36 -16.20
N ASN A 988 -18.23 18.54 -16.69
CA ASN A 988 -17.94 17.21 -17.23
C ASN A 988 -17.73 17.22 -18.76
N ALA A 989 -17.89 18.37 -19.43
CA ALA A 989 -17.64 18.52 -20.88
C ALA A 989 -16.16 18.80 -21.22
N GLU A 990 -15.23 18.36 -20.37
CA GLU A 990 -13.79 18.40 -20.59
C GLU A 990 -13.38 17.42 -21.70
N TYR A 991 -12.33 17.77 -22.45
CA TYR A 991 -11.72 16.88 -23.45
C TYR A 991 -10.25 17.18 -23.67
N ILE A 992 -9.54 16.18 -24.18
CA ILE A 992 -8.19 16.31 -24.74
C ILE A 992 -8.25 15.82 -26.19
N GLU A 993 -7.70 16.61 -27.10
CA GLU A 993 -7.58 16.30 -28.52
C GLU A 993 -6.14 15.95 -28.87
N LEU A 994 -5.97 14.94 -29.72
CA LEU A 994 -4.69 14.56 -30.28
C LEU A 994 -4.75 14.49 -31.80
N VAL A 995 -3.62 14.77 -32.44
CA VAL A 995 -3.45 14.77 -33.90
C VAL A 995 -2.23 13.96 -34.31
N ASN A 996 -2.33 13.25 -35.43
CA ASN A 996 -1.18 12.64 -36.09
C ASN A 996 -0.51 13.65 -37.04
N ILE A 997 0.64 14.20 -36.64
CA ILE A 997 1.44 15.13 -37.46
C ILE A 997 2.41 14.42 -38.42
N GLY A 998 2.48 13.09 -38.35
CA GLY A 998 3.37 12.26 -39.14
C GLY A 998 2.90 12.07 -40.58
N ALA A 999 3.75 11.43 -41.39
CA ALA A 999 3.45 11.13 -42.80
C ALA A 999 2.79 9.76 -43.02
N GLU A 1000 2.68 8.94 -41.97
CA GLU A 1000 2.19 7.56 -42.01
C GLU A 1000 1.01 7.38 -41.05
N THR A 1001 0.14 6.40 -41.33
CA THR A 1001 -0.89 5.98 -40.39
C THR A 1001 -0.24 5.39 -39.14
N ILE A 1002 -0.69 5.81 -37.96
CA ILE A 1002 -0.25 5.26 -36.67
C ILE A 1002 -1.40 4.53 -35.99
N ASP A 1003 -1.10 3.47 -35.23
CA ASP A 1003 -2.07 2.81 -34.35
C ASP A 1003 -1.86 3.29 -32.91
N LEU A 1004 -2.95 3.72 -32.26
CA LEU A 1004 -2.90 4.24 -30.90
C LEU A 1004 -2.98 3.17 -29.82
N GLY A 1005 -3.04 1.88 -30.18
CA GLY A 1005 -3.18 0.80 -29.21
C GLY A 1005 -2.09 0.86 -28.12
N LEU A 1006 -2.52 0.82 -26.86
CA LEU A 1006 -1.66 0.87 -25.66
C LEU A 1006 -0.92 2.20 -25.42
N VAL A 1007 -1.18 3.25 -26.21
CA VAL A 1007 -0.81 4.62 -25.82
C VAL A 1007 -1.55 4.95 -24.52
N GLU A 1008 -0.91 5.62 -23.57
CA GLU A 1008 -1.51 5.88 -22.26
C GLU A 1008 -1.21 7.26 -21.69
N PHE A 1009 -2.19 7.82 -20.98
CA PHE A 1009 -1.98 8.95 -20.08
C PHE A 1009 -1.58 8.44 -18.69
N THR A 1010 -0.41 8.85 -18.22
CA THR A 1010 0.14 8.44 -16.91
C THR A 1010 0.13 9.54 -15.85
N ALA A 1011 -0.16 10.78 -16.24
CA ALA A 1011 -0.39 11.92 -15.33
C ALA A 1011 -1.44 12.88 -15.91
N GLY A 1012 -2.15 13.58 -15.03
CA GLY A 1012 -3.32 14.37 -15.35
C GLY A 1012 -4.58 13.52 -15.28
N VAL A 1013 -4.87 12.84 -16.38
CA VAL A 1013 -5.98 11.87 -16.49
C VAL A 1013 -5.44 10.45 -16.61
N ARG A 1014 -6.31 9.44 -16.47
CA ARG A 1014 -5.96 8.04 -16.72
C ARG A 1014 -6.78 7.50 -17.90
N PHE A 1015 -6.08 7.11 -18.97
CA PHE A 1015 -6.70 6.51 -20.15
C PHE A 1015 -5.67 5.69 -20.91
N ILE A 1016 -6.05 4.49 -21.35
CA ILE A 1016 -5.27 3.65 -22.26
C ILE A 1016 -6.06 3.53 -23.56
N PHE A 1017 -5.45 3.92 -24.66
CA PHE A 1017 -6.09 3.92 -25.96
C PHE A 1017 -6.35 2.48 -26.45
N PRO A 1018 -7.56 2.19 -26.97
CA PRO A 1018 -7.76 0.99 -27.77
C PRO A 1018 -6.98 1.10 -29.09
N SER A 1019 -6.84 -0.02 -29.81
CA SER A 1019 -6.28 -0.01 -31.16
C SER A 1019 -7.19 0.80 -32.08
N VAL A 1020 -6.69 1.98 -32.49
CA VAL A 1020 -7.35 2.94 -33.37
C VAL A 1020 -6.30 3.41 -34.37
N GLU A 1021 -6.57 3.21 -35.65
CA GLU A 1021 -5.74 3.77 -36.71
C GLU A 1021 -6.03 5.26 -36.84
N LEU A 1022 -4.98 6.07 -36.87
CA LEU A 1022 -5.03 7.51 -37.06
C LEU A 1022 -4.23 7.89 -38.30
N LEU A 1023 -4.90 8.31 -39.36
CA LEU A 1023 -4.25 8.71 -40.61
C LEU A 1023 -3.47 10.03 -40.44
N PRO A 1024 -2.52 10.35 -41.34
CA PRO A 1024 -1.84 11.65 -41.35
C PRO A 1024 -2.81 12.83 -41.35
N GLY A 1025 -2.70 13.71 -40.35
CA GLY A 1025 -3.53 14.89 -40.16
C GLY A 1025 -4.91 14.64 -39.52
N GLU A 1026 -5.24 13.40 -39.16
CA GLU A 1026 -6.49 13.10 -38.45
C GLU A 1026 -6.40 13.37 -36.95
N TYR A 1027 -7.57 13.63 -36.35
CA TYR A 1027 -7.75 13.98 -34.95
C TYR A 1027 -8.55 12.91 -34.21
N VAL A 1028 -8.24 12.72 -32.92
CA VAL A 1028 -9.02 11.91 -31.98
C VAL A 1028 -9.23 12.66 -30.67
N LEU A 1029 -10.32 12.32 -29.99
CA LEU A 1029 -10.73 12.94 -28.74
C LEU A 1029 -10.87 11.88 -27.64
N ILE A 1030 -10.39 12.22 -26.44
CA ILE A 1030 -10.82 11.56 -25.21
C ILE A 1030 -11.57 12.58 -24.37
N VAL A 1031 -12.64 12.13 -23.71
CA VAL A 1031 -13.58 13.01 -23.01
C VAL A 1031 -13.78 12.54 -21.58
N ARG A 1032 -14.19 13.43 -20.69
CA ARG A 1032 -14.50 13.03 -19.31
C ARG A 1032 -15.83 12.29 -19.22
N ASP A 1033 -16.89 12.90 -19.75
CA ASP A 1033 -18.23 12.32 -19.84
C ASP A 1033 -18.76 12.50 -21.25
N LEU A 1034 -19.06 11.38 -21.91
CA LEU A 1034 -19.51 11.37 -23.31
C LEU A 1034 -20.86 12.06 -23.45
N ALA A 1035 -21.78 11.88 -22.50
CA ALA A 1035 -23.11 12.47 -22.59
C ALA A 1035 -23.07 14.00 -22.42
N ALA A 1036 -22.26 14.51 -21.49
CA ALA A 1036 -22.04 15.94 -21.29
C ALA A 1036 -21.32 16.57 -22.49
N PHE A 1037 -20.32 15.88 -23.03
CA PHE A 1037 -19.60 16.29 -24.24
C PHE A 1037 -20.53 16.37 -25.45
N GLU A 1038 -21.30 15.32 -25.74
CA GLU A 1038 -22.24 15.30 -26.88
C GLU A 1038 -23.40 16.28 -26.70
N ALA A 1039 -23.85 16.53 -25.48
CA ALA A 1039 -24.86 17.55 -25.20
C ALA A 1039 -24.38 18.96 -25.59
N ARG A 1040 -23.06 19.20 -25.50
CA ARG A 1040 -22.43 20.48 -25.85
C ARG A 1040 -22.03 20.57 -27.32
N TYR A 1041 -21.34 19.57 -27.85
CA TYR A 1041 -20.70 19.60 -29.17
C TYR A 1041 -21.48 18.84 -30.25
N GLY A 1042 -22.50 18.07 -29.86
CA GLY A 1042 -23.22 17.14 -30.73
C GLY A 1042 -22.53 15.78 -30.86
N PRO A 1043 -23.28 14.74 -31.30
CA PRO A 1043 -22.71 13.42 -31.53
C PRO A 1043 -21.92 13.35 -32.84
N GLY A 1044 -21.05 12.34 -32.95
CA GLY A 1044 -20.35 12.00 -34.21
C GLY A 1044 -18.96 12.62 -34.41
N LEU A 1045 -18.42 13.30 -33.39
CA LEU A 1045 -17.01 13.67 -33.33
C LEU A 1045 -16.12 12.43 -33.05
N PRO A 1046 -14.81 12.46 -33.37
CA PRO A 1046 -13.92 11.30 -33.28
C PRO A 1046 -13.52 10.95 -31.83
N VAL A 1047 -14.50 10.71 -30.97
CA VAL A 1047 -14.29 10.32 -29.57
C VAL A 1047 -13.96 8.83 -29.49
N VAL A 1048 -12.79 8.50 -28.94
CA VAL A 1048 -12.29 7.12 -28.84
C VAL A 1048 -12.45 6.51 -27.44
N GLY A 1049 -12.81 7.31 -26.44
CA GLY A 1049 -13.15 6.81 -25.11
C GLY A 1049 -13.32 7.88 -24.05
N GLN A 1050 -13.71 7.43 -22.85
CA GLN A 1050 -13.82 8.26 -21.65
C GLN A 1050 -12.63 8.00 -20.72
N TYR A 1051 -12.00 9.06 -20.20
CA TYR A 1051 -10.90 8.95 -19.25
C TYR A 1051 -11.38 8.97 -17.79
N ASP A 1052 -10.62 8.33 -16.91
CA ASP A 1052 -10.85 8.41 -15.46
C ASP A 1052 -10.20 9.67 -14.87
N GLY A 1053 -10.89 10.27 -13.90
CA GLY A 1053 -10.46 11.51 -13.23
C GLY A 1053 -11.08 12.76 -13.86
N ARG A 1054 -10.41 13.89 -13.68
CA ARG A 1054 -10.76 15.18 -14.28
C ARG A 1054 -9.49 16.02 -14.41
N LEU A 1055 -9.51 16.96 -15.33
CA LEU A 1055 -8.46 17.96 -15.42
C LEU A 1055 -8.57 18.96 -14.25
N ASP A 1056 -7.45 19.38 -13.66
CA ASP A 1056 -7.44 20.39 -12.59
C ASP A 1056 -7.65 21.80 -13.17
N ASN A 1057 -8.66 22.50 -12.67
CA ASN A 1057 -8.98 23.86 -13.07
C ASN A 1057 -7.86 24.85 -12.75
N ALA A 1058 -6.99 24.57 -11.77
CA ALA A 1058 -5.84 25.40 -11.42
C ALA A 1058 -4.57 25.07 -12.23
N GLY A 1059 -4.59 24.04 -13.06
CA GLY A 1059 -3.41 23.52 -13.75
C GLY A 1059 -2.82 22.26 -13.10
N GLU A 1060 -2.19 21.43 -13.92
CA GLU A 1060 -1.51 20.22 -13.48
C GLU A 1060 -0.51 19.70 -14.54
N ARG A 1061 0.23 18.65 -14.19
CA ARG A 1061 1.12 17.92 -15.11
C ARG A 1061 0.33 16.88 -15.90
N VAL A 1062 0.39 16.97 -17.23
CA VAL A 1062 -0.12 15.96 -18.17
C VAL A 1062 1.04 15.16 -18.75
N GLU A 1063 0.92 13.85 -18.76
CA GLU A 1063 1.92 12.95 -19.35
C GLU A 1063 1.26 11.90 -20.24
N LEU A 1064 1.75 11.80 -21.48
CA LEU A 1064 1.33 10.86 -22.52
C LEU A 1064 2.52 9.99 -22.94
N ARG A 1065 2.35 8.68 -22.96
CA ARG A 1065 3.37 7.69 -23.32
C ARG A 1065 2.88 6.76 -24.43
N ASP A 1066 3.79 6.30 -25.27
CA ASP A 1066 3.48 5.25 -26.24
C ASP A 1066 3.41 3.85 -25.61
N ALA A 1067 3.09 2.85 -26.43
CA ALA A 1067 2.96 1.46 -26.01
C ALA A 1067 4.23 0.87 -25.36
N ALA A 1068 5.42 1.37 -25.68
CA ALA A 1068 6.68 0.92 -25.09
C ALA A 1068 7.11 1.79 -23.88
N GLY A 1069 6.29 2.76 -23.50
CA GLY A 1069 6.51 3.67 -22.37
C GLY A 1069 7.39 4.88 -22.69
N GLN A 1070 7.73 5.13 -23.95
CA GLN A 1070 8.44 6.35 -24.34
C GLN A 1070 7.50 7.56 -24.20
N VAL A 1071 8.01 8.62 -23.59
CA VAL A 1071 7.25 9.88 -23.40
C VAL A 1071 7.02 10.54 -24.75
N ILE A 1072 5.75 10.76 -25.08
CA ILE A 1072 5.30 11.57 -26.23
C ILE A 1072 5.22 13.04 -25.79
N HIS A 1073 4.51 13.30 -24.69
CA HIS A 1073 4.42 14.61 -24.06
C HIS A 1073 4.48 14.51 -22.53
N ASP A 1074 5.16 15.46 -21.90
CA ASP A 1074 5.23 15.63 -20.45
C ASP A 1074 5.38 17.12 -20.16
N PHE A 1075 4.31 17.76 -19.71
CA PHE A 1075 4.29 19.20 -19.45
C PHE A 1075 3.22 19.57 -18.42
N PRO A 1076 3.44 20.65 -17.65
CA PRO A 1076 2.38 21.31 -16.90
C PRO A 1076 1.56 22.24 -17.79
N TYR A 1077 0.28 22.41 -17.51
CA TYR A 1077 -0.49 23.60 -17.90
C TYR A 1077 -0.91 24.37 -16.64
N GLU A 1078 -1.13 25.68 -16.76
CA GLU A 1078 -1.54 26.54 -15.64
C GLU A 1078 -2.72 27.43 -16.04
N ASP A 1079 -3.60 27.72 -15.08
CA ASP A 1079 -4.82 28.49 -15.30
C ASP A 1079 -4.56 29.98 -15.64
N ASP A 1080 -3.42 30.51 -15.19
CA ASP A 1080 -2.98 31.88 -15.43
C ASP A 1080 -2.30 32.09 -16.80
N TRP A 1081 -2.12 31.02 -17.58
CA TRP A 1081 -1.60 31.11 -18.94
C TRP A 1081 -2.51 32.01 -19.77
N TYR A 1082 -3.80 31.73 -19.79
CA TYR A 1082 -4.75 32.60 -20.44
C TYR A 1082 -6.06 32.65 -19.67
N THR A 1083 -6.35 33.80 -19.06
CA THR A 1083 -7.61 34.02 -18.29
C THR A 1083 -8.92 33.74 -19.04
N LYS A 1084 -8.90 33.50 -20.37
CA LYS A 1084 -10.06 33.10 -21.16
C LYS A 1084 -10.26 31.58 -21.20
N THR A 1085 -9.21 30.79 -20.98
CA THR A 1085 -9.30 29.33 -20.96
C THR A 1085 -9.74 28.79 -19.60
N ASP A 1086 -9.63 29.62 -18.56
CA ASP A 1086 -10.11 29.34 -17.22
C ASP A 1086 -11.60 29.73 -17.06
N GLY A 1087 -12.51 28.77 -17.27
CA GLY A 1087 -13.93 28.89 -16.94
C GLY A 1087 -14.74 29.83 -17.83
N LYS A 1088 -14.13 30.45 -18.85
CA LYS A 1088 -14.81 31.36 -19.81
C LYS A 1088 -15.12 30.70 -21.14
N GLY A 1089 -14.92 29.38 -21.23
CA GLY A 1089 -15.37 28.54 -22.34
C GLY A 1089 -14.43 28.50 -23.53
N TYR A 1090 -13.19 28.99 -23.44
CA TYR A 1090 -12.17 28.75 -24.46
C TYR A 1090 -11.26 27.60 -24.02
N SER A 1091 -10.73 26.83 -24.96
CA SER A 1091 -9.72 25.77 -24.72
C SER A 1091 -8.30 26.34 -24.89
N LEU A 1092 -7.33 25.60 -24.35
CA LEU A 1092 -5.92 25.74 -24.74
C LEU A 1092 -5.70 25.00 -26.06
N THR A 1093 -5.31 25.71 -27.11
CA THR A 1093 -5.02 25.17 -28.45
C THR A 1093 -3.56 25.41 -28.79
N VAL A 1094 -2.88 24.41 -29.32
CA VAL A 1094 -1.46 24.53 -29.74
C VAL A 1094 -1.35 25.41 -31.00
N VAL A 1095 -0.35 26.27 -31.05
CA VAL A 1095 -0.08 27.19 -32.17
C VAL A 1095 0.54 26.45 -33.37
N ASP A 1096 1.48 25.55 -33.12
CA ASP A 1096 2.15 24.73 -34.13
C ASP A 1096 2.24 23.27 -33.65
N PRO A 1097 1.21 22.44 -33.91
CA PRO A 1097 1.24 21.05 -33.50
C PRO A 1097 2.36 20.26 -34.20
N ALA A 1098 2.89 20.71 -35.35
CA ALA A 1098 3.98 20.05 -36.06
C ALA A 1098 5.36 20.25 -35.40
N ASN A 1099 5.43 20.98 -34.28
CA ASN A 1099 6.69 21.17 -33.55
C ASN A 1099 7.25 19.83 -33.06
N THR A 1100 8.49 19.54 -33.48
CA THR A 1100 9.18 18.29 -33.17
C THR A 1100 9.87 18.27 -31.82
N ASP A 1101 9.95 19.40 -31.09
CA ASP A 1101 10.46 19.43 -29.72
C ASP A 1101 9.31 19.13 -28.72
N PRO A 1102 9.23 17.92 -28.15
CA PRO A 1102 8.15 17.56 -27.23
C PRO A 1102 8.16 18.39 -25.94
N LYS A 1103 9.29 19.04 -25.59
CA LYS A 1103 9.38 19.92 -24.42
C LYS A 1103 8.77 21.30 -24.65
N ALA A 1104 8.46 21.65 -25.91
CA ALA A 1104 7.86 22.93 -26.23
C ALA A 1104 6.47 23.09 -25.59
N TRP A 1105 5.75 22.00 -25.29
CA TRP A 1105 4.42 22.02 -24.67
C TRP A 1105 4.40 22.63 -23.26
N ALA A 1106 5.56 22.71 -22.59
CA ALA A 1106 5.69 23.39 -21.30
C ALA A 1106 5.82 24.93 -21.43
N ASP A 1107 5.98 25.46 -22.64
CA ASP A 1107 6.04 26.89 -22.90
C ASP A 1107 4.64 27.43 -23.20
N LYS A 1108 4.15 28.36 -22.37
CA LYS A 1108 2.89 29.07 -22.57
C LYS A 1108 2.73 29.66 -23.99
N ASP A 1109 3.80 30.09 -24.63
CA ASP A 1109 3.76 30.72 -25.96
C ASP A 1109 3.51 29.70 -27.11
N ILE A 1110 3.65 28.39 -26.87
CA ILE A 1110 3.21 27.37 -27.83
C ILE A 1110 1.69 27.18 -27.81
N TRP A 1111 1.02 27.70 -26.78
CA TRP A 1111 -0.43 27.62 -26.62
C TRP A 1111 -1.07 28.98 -26.90
N ARG A 1112 -2.34 28.94 -27.28
CA ARG A 1112 -3.22 30.10 -27.37
C ARG A 1112 -4.62 29.71 -26.92
N PRO A 1113 -5.47 30.67 -26.50
CA PRO A 1113 -6.89 30.42 -26.44
C PRO A 1113 -7.43 30.01 -27.82
N SER A 1114 -8.39 29.09 -27.84
CA SER A 1114 -9.17 28.79 -29.04
C SER A 1114 -9.78 30.05 -29.65
N THR A 1115 -10.02 30.05 -30.96
CA THR A 1115 -10.73 31.16 -31.63
C THR A 1115 -12.25 31.03 -31.45
N ILE A 1116 -12.72 29.81 -31.21
CA ILE A 1116 -14.14 29.47 -31.04
C ILE A 1116 -14.47 29.28 -29.56
N LEU A 1117 -15.60 29.83 -29.12
CA LEU A 1117 -16.15 29.56 -27.79
C LEU A 1117 -16.63 28.09 -27.74
N GLY A 1118 -16.05 27.31 -26.84
CA GLY A 1118 -16.15 25.85 -26.73
C GLY A 1118 -14.94 25.10 -27.28
N GLY A 1119 -14.03 25.80 -27.96
CA GLY A 1119 -12.94 25.14 -28.69
C GLY A 1119 -13.41 24.54 -30.01
N SER A 1120 -12.56 23.70 -30.59
CA SER A 1120 -12.67 23.15 -31.94
C SER A 1120 -12.53 21.62 -32.00
N PRO A 1121 -13.20 20.85 -31.13
CA PRO A 1121 -12.95 19.42 -31.05
C PRO A 1121 -13.25 18.71 -32.38
N GLY A 1122 -12.26 18.00 -32.90
CA GLY A 1122 -12.29 17.16 -34.10
C GLY A 1122 -11.84 17.82 -35.40
N PHE A 1123 -11.35 19.07 -35.39
CA PHE A 1123 -10.86 19.74 -36.60
C PHE A 1123 -9.93 20.94 -36.30
N GLU A 1124 -9.06 21.27 -37.26
CA GLU A 1124 -8.10 22.39 -37.14
C GLU A 1124 -8.79 23.78 -37.18
N GLU A 1125 -8.33 24.71 -36.31
CA GLU A 1125 -8.74 26.13 -36.31
C GLU A 1125 -8.00 27.01 -37.32
#